data_AF-K1L7K2-F1
#
_entry.id   AF-K1L7K2-F1
#
_cell.length_a   1.000
_cell.length_b   1.000
_cell.length_c   1.000
_cell.angle_alpha   90.00
_cell.angle_beta   90.00
_cell.angle_gamma   90.00
#
_symmetry.space_group_name_H-M   'P 1'
#
loop_
_entity.id
_entity.type
_entity.pdbx_description
1 polymer ?
#
loop_
_entity_poly.entity_id
_entity_poly.type
_entity_poly.pdbx_seq_one_letter_code
_entity_poly.pdbx_strand_id
1 'polypeptide(L)'
;MIAENFWLWQFLGRLHPLVVHFPIALLIFAAFLEIFTIGKYQSKLRPGINAILLGGIFSALIAAFFGWQLAENENISGDLLDQHQLFGFITAGISLVLLWFWRQIELKQKRQNIKLYRGVLFLTTFGVILTGHMGASLTHGEDYLSSTLPWNHGMSPYQPGNFDLALYQSETGTLSSNAELKLIGEVRAILAHNCYKCHSGAKIEGDLRLDSKEHVFKGGESGAVIMAGAPNQSELIRRINLPKNHKEVMPSKANPLSKEEIALLTLWVEKGAPWPDNAATPSIYRVADLAPRRPTLPKAVKGLTNPVDLFVHDYLQEKGLAWPEGIDDKTFLRRIYLDLIGLLPSPEVLHAFSQDSRPDKRAILIAQLLSRNEDYAMHWLTFWNDHLRNDYTGTGYITNGRYNITDWLYQSLLSNKPYDTFVKELLHPDEKSKGFIEGIRWRGTVNASQRTEMQAAQNVGQVILGLNLKCASCHDSFISDWKLDQAYAFANIFADTTLEVSRCEQPTGEMASTKILWEELGEIDSLASRTEKLRQLSEHLVQPANGRMYRTIVNRVWKQLMGRGLVEPVDEMDNAPWSQDLLDWLASEFVDKGYDLKDLIYQITTSKIYQSASSGVKSPDLLMAEDYTFTGMTRRRMTAEQFADAVSQVIYPLFDAQELKYNPFQLAKNEQSTPSYVRASLVANNSFLTAMGRPNREIVTTSRDSQASLLQALELTNGERLYEALENGAILWKEKYGNGAEISEAFYEKILLRKPSQKELKIAKDALGDQPGAEQIQDFFWAVLLLPEFQIIY
;
A
#
# COMPACT_ATOMS: atom_id res chain seq x y z
N MET A 1 -17.55 1.33 32.12
CA MET A 1 -17.12 2.67 32.57
C MET A 1 -16.13 2.52 33.71
N ILE A 2 -14.83 2.60 33.41
CA ILE A 2 -13.73 3.22 34.19
C ILE A 2 -12.44 2.94 33.38
N ALA A 3 -11.77 4.02 32.98
CA ALA A 3 -10.36 4.13 32.56
C ALA A 3 -9.89 3.78 31.12
N GLU A 4 -10.67 3.97 30.05
CA GLU A 4 -10.10 3.92 28.67
C GLU A 4 -9.56 5.25 28.12
N ASN A 5 -9.76 6.39 28.79
CA ASN A 5 -9.31 7.69 28.28
C ASN A 5 -8.57 8.52 29.33
N PHE A 6 -7.57 7.93 30.00
CA PHE A 6 -6.61 8.73 30.76
C PHE A 6 -5.35 8.90 29.92
N TRP A 7 -5.08 10.15 29.53
CA TRP A 7 -3.91 10.56 28.74
C TRP A 7 -2.60 10.01 29.31
N LEU A 8 -2.51 9.82 30.64
CA LEU A 8 -1.34 9.23 31.29
C LEU A 8 -1.13 7.78 30.86
N TRP A 9 -2.17 6.96 30.69
CA TRP A 9 -2.00 5.57 30.26
C TRP A 9 -1.55 5.47 28.80
N GLN A 10 -2.03 6.38 27.94
CA GLN A 10 -1.57 6.48 26.56
C GLN A 10 -0.13 7.02 26.48
N PHE A 11 0.19 8.05 27.27
CA PHE A 11 1.55 8.56 27.42
C PHE A 11 2.50 7.47 27.91
N LEU A 12 2.16 6.77 28.99
CA LEU A 12 2.93 5.65 29.53
C LEU A 12 3.04 4.49 28.53
N GLY A 13 2.00 4.20 27.75
CA GLY A 13 2.04 3.22 26.67
C GLY A 13 2.97 3.61 25.52
N ARG A 14 3.01 4.89 25.15
CA ARG A 14 3.93 5.44 24.13
C ARG A 14 5.35 5.67 24.64
N LEU A 15 5.63 5.46 25.92
CA LEU A 15 7.00 5.27 26.40
C LEU A 15 7.57 3.90 26.01
N HIS A 16 6.79 3.02 25.35
CA HIS A 16 7.28 1.70 24.92
C HIS A 16 8.57 1.76 24.09
N PRO A 17 8.76 2.63 23.06
CA PRO A 17 10.06 2.81 22.38
C PRO A 17 11.22 3.17 23.33
N LEU A 18 10.93 3.94 24.39
CA LEU A 18 11.88 4.31 25.44
C LEU A 18 12.20 3.14 26.39
N VAL A 19 11.26 2.20 26.54
CA VAL A 19 11.34 1.00 27.39
C VAL A 19 11.87 -0.22 26.62
N VAL A 20 11.73 -0.30 25.28
CA VAL A 20 12.28 -1.38 24.44
C VAL A 20 13.75 -1.20 24.12
N HIS A 21 14.31 0.00 24.31
CA HIS A 21 15.72 0.13 24.70
C HIS A 21 15.89 -0.26 26.18
N PHE A 22 15.40 -1.45 26.52
CA PHE A 22 15.32 -2.05 27.87
C PHE A 22 16.59 -1.83 28.69
N PRO A 23 17.80 -1.90 28.11
CA PRO A 23 19.02 -1.69 28.87
C PRO A 23 19.27 -0.22 29.31
N ILE A 24 18.78 0.80 28.58
CA ILE A 24 18.94 2.23 28.93
C ILE A 24 17.86 2.69 29.94
N ALA A 25 16.65 2.13 29.84
CA ALA A 25 15.54 2.38 30.77
C ALA A 25 15.88 2.01 32.24
N LEU A 26 16.91 1.18 32.45
CA LEU A 26 17.45 0.87 33.76
C LEU A 26 17.91 2.13 34.53
N LEU A 27 18.43 3.16 33.86
CA LEU A 27 18.84 4.41 34.53
C LEU A 27 17.65 5.15 35.15
N ILE A 28 16.52 5.20 34.44
CA ILE A 28 15.26 5.77 34.91
C ILE A 28 14.74 4.97 36.11
N PHE A 29 14.81 3.64 36.02
CA PHE A 29 14.37 2.75 37.09
C PHE A 29 15.26 2.86 38.34
N ALA A 30 16.58 3.00 38.17
CA ALA A 30 17.52 3.28 39.26
C ALA A 30 17.19 4.61 39.96
N ALA A 31 16.90 5.66 39.18
CA ALA A 31 16.51 6.98 39.72
C ALA A 31 15.19 6.91 40.48
N PHE A 32 14.20 6.18 39.96
CA PHE A 32 12.92 5.95 40.64
C PHE A 32 13.11 5.22 41.98
N LEU A 33 13.87 4.13 42.00
CA LEU A 33 14.16 3.39 43.24
C LEU A 33 14.97 4.21 44.25
N GLU A 34 15.86 5.09 43.78
CA GLU A 34 16.69 5.96 44.63
C GLU A 34 15.85 6.96 45.45
N ILE A 35 14.67 7.38 44.97
CA ILE A 35 13.71 8.25 45.69
C ILE A 35 13.32 7.63 47.03
N PHE A 36 13.07 6.31 47.08
CA PHE A 36 12.70 5.59 48.30
C PHE A 36 13.84 5.45 49.31
N THR A 37 15.05 5.89 48.95
CA THR A 37 16.22 5.89 49.85
C THR A 37 16.54 7.28 50.40
N ILE A 38 15.74 8.31 50.08
CA ILE A 38 15.89 9.65 50.65
C ILE A 38 15.69 9.59 52.17
N GLY A 39 16.62 10.16 52.93
CA GLY A 39 16.64 10.08 54.39
C GLY A 39 17.09 8.73 54.98
N LYS A 40 17.26 7.67 54.17
CA LYS A 40 17.66 6.33 54.62
C LYS A 40 18.79 5.77 53.76
N TYR A 41 20.03 6.13 54.11
CA TYR A 41 21.21 5.68 53.37
C TYR A 41 21.34 4.15 53.32
N GLN A 42 21.07 3.46 54.42
CA GLN A 42 21.14 1.99 54.54
C GLN A 42 19.84 1.29 54.10
N SER A 43 19.26 1.70 52.97
CA SER A 43 18.07 1.03 52.42
C SER A 43 18.42 -0.38 51.89
N LYS A 44 17.53 -1.36 52.12
CA LYS A 44 17.64 -2.71 51.54
C LYS A 44 17.60 -2.71 50.01
N LEU A 45 17.12 -1.63 49.39
CA LEU A 45 17.06 -1.46 47.93
C LEU A 45 18.43 -1.12 47.30
N ARG A 46 19.43 -0.69 48.09
CA ARG A 46 20.72 -0.18 47.58
C ARG A 46 21.47 -1.17 46.67
N PRO A 47 21.60 -2.48 47.00
CA PRO A 47 22.27 -3.43 46.12
C PRO A 47 21.58 -3.58 44.76
N GLY A 48 20.25 -3.58 44.75
CA GLY A 48 19.45 -3.64 43.52
C GLY A 48 19.62 -2.37 42.68
N ILE A 49 19.55 -1.20 43.32
CA ILE A 49 19.80 0.10 42.65
C ILE A 49 21.18 0.11 42.00
N ASN A 50 22.21 -0.39 42.69
CA ASN A 50 23.57 -0.43 42.17
C ASN A 50 23.70 -1.35 40.93
N ALA A 51 23.07 -2.52 40.95
CA ALA A 51 23.09 -3.44 39.80
C ALA A 51 22.39 -2.83 38.57
N ILE A 52 21.20 -2.25 38.78
CA ILE A 52 20.41 -1.59 37.74
C ILE A 52 21.16 -0.38 37.18
N LEU A 53 21.77 0.43 38.04
CA LEU A 53 22.57 1.60 37.66
C LEU A 53 23.73 1.21 36.74
N LEU A 54 24.52 0.18 37.11
CA LEU A 54 25.67 -0.26 36.33
C LEU A 54 25.24 -0.82 34.96
N GLY A 55 24.17 -1.62 34.92
CA GLY A 55 23.57 -2.11 33.68
C GLY A 55 23.12 -0.96 32.78
N GLY A 56 22.48 0.06 33.36
CA GLY A 56 22.05 1.27 32.65
C GLY A 56 23.20 2.10 32.07
N ILE A 57 24.27 2.31 32.85
CA ILE A 57 25.47 3.05 32.43
C ILE A 57 26.15 2.33 31.26
N PHE A 58 26.37 1.03 31.38
CA PHE A 58 27.00 0.22 30.32
C PHE A 58 26.21 0.29 29.01
N SER A 59 24.90 0.21 29.11
CA SER A 59 23.99 0.25 27.98
C SER A 59 23.95 1.61 27.28
N ALA A 60 23.98 2.70 28.04
CA ALA A 60 24.01 4.06 27.49
C ALA A 60 25.29 4.31 26.66
N LEU A 61 26.43 3.76 27.09
CA LEU A 61 27.70 3.86 26.35
C LEU A 61 27.65 3.07 25.04
N ILE A 62 27.14 1.84 25.09
CA ILE A 62 26.98 0.97 23.92
C ILE A 62 26.01 1.59 22.90
N ALA A 63 24.89 2.12 23.38
CA ALA A 63 23.88 2.73 22.53
C ALA A 63 24.40 3.98 21.81
N ALA A 64 25.14 4.86 22.50
CA ALA A 64 25.75 6.02 21.87
C ALA A 64 26.78 5.62 20.79
N PHE A 65 27.58 4.59 21.04
CA PHE A 65 28.57 4.08 20.09
C PHE A 65 27.91 3.48 18.83
N PHE A 66 26.96 2.57 19.00
CA PHE A 66 26.27 1.96 17.85
C PHE A 66 25.36 2.94 17.12
N GLY A 67 24.74 3.89 17.81
CA GLY A 67 23.94 4.95 17.18
C GLY A 67 24.79 5.87 16.29
N TRP A 68 26.02 6.18 16.70
CA TRP A 68 26.98 6.91 15.86
C TRP A 68 27.40 6.08 14.64
N GLN A 69 27.74 4.80 14.84
CA GLN A 69 28.14 3.90 13.76
C GLN A 69 27.03 3.68 12.73
N LEU A 70 25.77 3.61 13.17
CA LEU A 70 24.61 3.48 12.29
C LEU A 70 24.45 4.70 11.39
N ALA A 71 24.53 5.91 11.94
CA ALA A 71 24.37 7.14 11.18
C ALA A 71 25.48 7.36 10.14
N GLU A 72 26.72 7.01 10.47
CA GLU A 72 27.86 7.12 9.54
C GLU A 72 27.77 6.10 8.38
N ASN A 73 27.25 4.90 8.64
CA ASN A 73 27.10 3.87 7.62
C ASN A 73 25.90 4.08 6.67
N GLU A 74 24.81 4.66 7.18
CA GLU A 74 23.59 4.87 6.39
C GLU A 74 23.53 6.23 5.68
N ASN A 75 24.55 7.09 5.87
CA ASN A 75 24.68 8.41 5.27
C ASN A 75 23.45 9.31 5.53
N ILE A 76 22.81 9.13 6.70
CA ILE A 76 21.61 9.85 7.12
C ILE A 76 22.04 11.18 7.74
N SER A 77 21.43 12.28 7.30
CA SER A 77 21.71 13.64 7.81
C SER A 77 20.41 14.38 8.10
N GLY A 78 20.38 15.18 9.17
CA GLY A 78 19.26 16.07 9.49
C GLY A 78 19.33 16.62 10.91
N ASP A 79 18.77 17.82 11.12
CA ASP A 79 18.86 18.56 12.38
C ASP A 79 18.40 17.74 13.60
N LEU A 80 17.33 16.95 13.45
CA LEU A 80 16.81 16.09 14.53
C LEU A 80 17.77 14.94 14.87
N LEU A 81 18.46 14.37 13.87
CA LEU A 81 19.45 13.32 14.06
C LEU A 81 20.71 13.89 14.74
N ASP A 82 21.18 15.05 14.31
CA ASP A 82 22.35 15.72 14.89
C ASP A 82 22.12 16.05 16.36
N GLN A 83 20.93 16.57 16.68
CA GLN A 83 20.55 16.80 18.06
C GLN A 83 20.45 15.46 18.83
N HIS A 84 19.85 14.40 18.26
CA HIS A 84 19.71 13.10 18.93
C HIS A 84 21.08 12.50 19.28
N GLN A 85 22.04 12.56 18.34
CA GLN A 85 23.42 12.13 18.57
C GLN A 85 24.10 12.95 19.66
N LEU A 86 23.96 14.28 19.62
CA LEU A 86 24.54 15.17 20.62
C LEU A 86 24.01 14.85 22.03
N PHE A 87 22.69 14.72 22.18
CA PHE A 87 22.09 14.36 23.47
C PHE A 87 22.44 12.93 23.91
N GLY A 88 22.62 12.00 22.97
CA GLY A 88 23.15 10.66 23.22
C GLY A 88 24.56 10.70 23.81
N PHE A 89 25.49 11.46 23.20
CA PHE A 89 26.84 11.62 23.72
C PHE A 89 26.90 12.35 25.07
N ILE A 90 26.07 13.37 25.28
CA ILE A 90 25.94 14.06 26.57
C ILE A 90 25.47 13.07 27.64
N THR A 91 24.45 12.26 27.34
CA THR A 91 23.91 11.26 28.27
C THR A 91 24.94 10.17 28.61
N ALA A 92 25.72 9.73 27.62
CA ALA A 92 26.86 8.83 27.81
C ALA A 92 27.94 9.44 28.72
N GLY A 93 28.29 10.72 28.50
CA GLY A 93 29.25 11.46 29.31
C GLY A 93 28.80 11.62 30.78
N ILE A 94 27.54 12.00 31.01
CA ILE A 94 26.97 12.13 32.37
C ILE A 94 26.90 10.75 33.05
N SER A 95 26.65 9.67 32.30
CA SER A 95 26.68 8.29 32.83
C SER A 95 28.06 7.88 33.37
N LEU A 96 29.16 8.38 32.80
CA LEU A 96 30.51 8.17 33.35
C LEU A 96 30.74 8.95 34.65
N VAL A 97 30.18 10.16 34.76
CA VAL A 97 30.22 10.94 36.01
C VAL A 97 29.43 10.22 37.11
N LEU A 98 28.29 9.62 36.75
CA LEU A 98 27.48 8.80 37.63
C LEU A 98 28.23 7.55 38.12
N LEU A 99 28.98 6.88 37.23
CA LEU A 99 29.87 5.78 37.59
C LEU A 99 30.97 6.22 38.56
N TRP A 100 31.54 7.41 38.37
CA TRP A 100 32.55 7.97 39.27
C TRP A 100 31.98 8.22 40.67
N PHE A 101 30.79 8.82 40.77
CA PHE A 101 30.13 9.04 42.07
C PHE A 101 29.76 7.73 42.76
N TRP A 102 29.23 6.76 42.03
CA TRP A 102 28.98 5.42 42.54
C TRP A 102 30.26 4.80 43.12
N ARG A 103 31.38 4.88 42.40
CA ARG A 103 32.69 4.38 42.87
C ARG A 103 33.16 5.09 44.14
N GLN A 104 32.93 6.39 44.28
CA GLN A 104 33.30 7.14 45.50
C GLN A 104 32.46 6.72 46.70
N ILE A 105 31.17 6.43 46.49
CA ILE A 105 30.22 6.10 47.54
C ILE A 105 30.37 4.65 48.00
N GLU A 106 30.44 3.70 47.07
CA GLU A 106 30.46 2.26 47.37
C GLU A 106 31.88 1.75 47.64
N LEU A 107 32.88 2.11 46.83
CA LEU A 107 34.25 1.59 47.00
C LEU A 107 35.09 2.44 47.96
N LYS A 108 34.94 3.77 47.92
CA LYS A 108 35.73 4.70 48.76
C LYS A 108 34.98 5.17 50.01
N GLN A 109 33.78 4.65 50.25
CA GLN A 109 32.92 4.93 51.41
C GLN A 109 32.66 6.43 51.68
N LYS A 110 32.74 7.30 50.66
CA LYS A 110 32.52 8.75 50.78
C LYS A 110 31.03 9.11 50.73
N ARG A 111 30.32 8.77 51.81
CA ARG A 111 28.85 8.94 51.92
C ARG A 111 28.37 10.39 51.77
N GLN A 112 29.24 11.37 52.04
CA GLN A 112 28.94 12.79 51.85
C GLN A 112 28.56 13.15 50.41
N ASN A 113 28.99 12.34 49.43
CA ASN A 113 28.72 12.58 48.01
C ASN A 113 27.32 12.12 47.55
N ILE A 114 26.51 11.51 48.43
CA ILE A 114 25.20 10.94 48.05
C ILE A 114 24.24 11.98 47.47
N LYS A 115 24.31 13.24 47.92
CA LYS A 115 23.48 14.33 47.39
C LYS A 115 23.85 14.67 45.95
N LEU A 116 25.16 14.71 45.65
CA LEU A 116 25.67 14.97 44.31
C LEU A 116 25.39 13.79 43.37
N TYR A 117 25.60 12.56 43.84
CA TYR A 117 25.22 11.34 43.11
C TYR A 117 23.76 11.37 42.67
N ARG A 118 22.84 11.71 43.58
CA ARG A 118 21.41 11.82 43.27
C ARG A 118 21.14 12.92 42.25
N GLY A 119 21.75 14.08 42.41
CA GLY A 119 21.63 15.18 41.45
C GLY A 119 22.06 14.75 40.04
N VAL A 120 23.20 14.06 39.93
CA VAL A 120 23.68 13.51 38.66
C VAL A 120 22.75 12.42 38.13
N LEU A 121 22.26 11.50 38.96
CA LEU A 121 21.34 10.43 38.55
C LEU A 121 20.01 10.97 37.98
N PHE A 122 19.45 12.01 38.61
CA PHE A 122 18.24 12.66 38.09
C PHE A 122 18.53 13.45 36.82
N LEU A 123 19.70 14.08 36.70
CA LEU A 123 20.12 14.75 35.47
C LEU A 123 20.31 13.74 34.32
N THR A 124 20.94 12.59 34.58
CA THR A 124 21.07 11.51 33.58
C THR A 124 19.70 11.00 33.15
N THR A 125 18.77 10.82 34.10
CA THR A 125 17.38 10.42 33.80
C THR A 125 16.69 11.42 32.86
N PHE A 126 16.87 12.73 33.10
CA PHE A 126 16.34 13.75 32.21
C PHE A 126 16.97 13.66 30.80
N GLY A 127 18.29 13.48 30.72
CA GLY A 127 19.00 13.27 29.46
C GLY A 127 18.52 12.05 28.67
N VAL A 128 18.29 10.92 29.35
CA VAL A 128 17.72 9.70 28.74
C VAL A 128 16.31 9.93 28.20
N ILE A 129 15.45 10.63 28.95
CA ILE A 129 14.09 10.95 28.50
C ILE A 129 14.12 11.84 27.26
N LEU A 130 14.97 12.86 27.25
CA LEU A 130 15.10 13.78 26.12
C LEU A 130 15.67 13.09 24.88
N THR A 131 16.76 12.33 25.05
CA THR A 131 17.39 11.56 23.97
C THR A 131 16.41 10.52 23.40
N GLY A 132 15.70 9.81 24.27
CA GLY A 132 14.71 8.81 23.88
C GLY A 132 13.47 9.43 23.21
N HIS A 133 13.06 10.64 23.61
CA HIS A 133 12.02 11.39 22.89
C HIS A 133 12.42 11.65 21.44
N MET A 134 13.64 12.12 21.22
CA MET A 134 14.15 12.43 19.88
C MET A 134 14.34 11.17 19.04
N GLY A 135 14.80 10.08 19.64
CA GLY A 135 14.88 8.77 18.99
C GLY A 135 13.50 8.27 18.55
N ALA A 136 12.48 8.42 19.40
CA ALA A 136 11.10 8.10 19.03
C ALA A 136 10.54 9.05 17.96
N SER A 137 10.96 10.32 17.96
CA SER A 137 10.57 11.29 16.93
C SER A 137 11.17 10.96 15.56
N LEU A 138 12.38 10.39 15.51
CA LEU A 138 13.00 9.89 14.27
C LEU A 138 12.25 8.69 13.67
N THR A 139 11.71 7.81 14.51
CA THR A 139 11.05 6.57 14.04
C THR A 139 9.53 6.68 13.90
N HIS A 140 8.91 7.59 14.64
CA HIS A 140 7.45 7.68 14.77
C HIS A 140 6.88 9.09 14.55
N GLY A 141 7.72 10.07 14.17
CA GLY A 141 7.32 11.45 13.87
C GLY A 141 7.45 12.39 15.07
N GLU A 142 7.63 13.69 14.78
CA GLU A 142 8.04 14.72 15.75
C GLU A 142 7.14 14.81 17.00
N ASP A 143 5.84 14.53 16.85
CA ASP A 143 4.83 14.64 17.92
C ASP A 143 4.51 13.34 18.67
N TYR A 144 5.29 12.27 18.50
CA TYR A 144 4.93 10.94 18.99
C TYR A 144 4.61 10.88 20.50
N LEU A 145 5.46 11.46 21.36
CA LEU A 145 5.24 11.53 22.81
C LEU A 145 4.32 12.69 23.21
N SER A 146 4.50 13.86 22.59
CA SER A 146 3.78 15.09 22.94
C SER A 146 2.28 14.99 22.62
N SER A 147 1.89 14.28 21.56
CA SER A 147 0.49 14.11 21.12
C SER A 147 -0.40 13.35 22.10
N THR A 148 0.17 12.70 23.11
CA THR A 148 -0.61 12.06 24.20
C THR A 148 -0.89 13.00 25.37
N LEU A 149 -0.27 14.18 25.42
CA LEU A 149 -0.53 15.14 26.48
C LEU A 149 -1.91 15.77 26.28
N PRO A 150 -2.67 16.03 27.37
CA PRO A 150 -4.06 16.47 27.28
C PRO A 150 -4.20 17.89 26.69
N TRP A 151 -3.09 18.61 26.59
CA TRP A 151 -2.98 19.92 25.93
C TRP A 151 -2.53 19.84 24.46
N ASN A 152 -2.23 18.65 23.93
CA ASN A 152 -1.81 18.46 22.53
C ASN A 152 -2.90 17.76 21.68
N HIS A 153 -4.17 17.92 22.05
CA HIS A 153 -5.30 17.42 21.27
C HIS A 153 -5.57 18.28 20.03
N GLY A 154 -4.80 18.00 18.97
CA GLY A 154 -5.04 18.47 17.61
C GLY A 154 -4.43 17.48 16.62
N MET A 155 -5.19 17.19 15.57
CA MET A 155 -4.89 16.38 14.39
C MET A 155 -3.43 16.37 13.92
N SER A 156 -3.05 15.28 13.24
CA SER A 156 -1.92 15.20 12.30
C SER A 156 -1.70 16.55 11.62
N PRO A 157 -0.47 17.11 11.59
CA PRO A 157 -0.24 18.33 10.87
C PRO A 157 -0.47 18.03 9.39
N TYR A 158 -1.62 18.47 8.90
CA TYR A 158 -1.71 18.99 7.56
C TYR A 158 -0.52 19.95 7.39
N GLN A 159 0.46 19.53 6.61
CA GLN A 159 1.50 20.44 6.12
C GLN A 159 0.76 21.41 5.19
N PRO A 160 0.64 22.71 5.53
CA PRO A 160 0.06 23.64 4.60
C PRO A 160 0.91 23.58 3.32
N GLY A 161 0.27 23.26 2.20
CA GLY A 161 0.87 23.50 0.90
C GLY A 161 1.41 24.93 0.89
N ASN A 162 2.55 25.16 0.27
CA ASN A 162 3.08 26.50 0.10
C ASN A 162 2.14 27.24 -0.87
N PHE A 163 1.08 27.85 -0.35
CA PHE A 163 0.02 28.47 -1.15
C PHE A 163 0.50 29.83 -1.64
N ASP A 164 0.76 29.94 -2.94
CA ASP A 164 1.12 31.21 -3.55
C ASP A 164 -0.14 32.07 -3.77
N LEU A 165 -0.42 32.96 -2.82
CA LEU A 165 -1.50 33.94 -2.90
C LEU A 165 -1.41 34.84 -4.15
N ALA A 166 -0.23 34.96 -4.77
CA ALA A 166 -0.05 35.73 -6.00
C ALA A 166 -0.78 35.09 -7.20
N LEU A 167 -1.02 33.77 -7.19
CA LEU A 167 -1.77 33.05 -8.24
C LEU A 167 -3.24 33.47 -8.33
N TYR A 168 -3.78 34.11 -7.29
CA TYR A 168 -5.19 34.50 -7.19
C TYR A 168 -5.39 36.03 -7.26
N GLN A 169 -4.32 36.80 -7.46
CA GLN A 169 -4.38 38.24 -7.69
C GLN A 169 -4.55 38.50 -9.19
N SER A 170 -5.75 38.85 -9.64
CA SER A 170 -6.00 39.28 -11.01
C SER A 170 -6.09 40.80 -11.12
N GLU A 171 -5.47 41.39 -12.15
CA GLU A 171 -5.56 42.83 -12.45
C GLU A 171 -7.00 43.28 -12.77
N THR A 172 -7.87 42.34 -13.13
CA THR A 172 -9.28 42.55 -13.52
C THR A 172 -10.29 42.28 -12.40
N GLY A 173 -9.84 41.89 -11.20
CA GLY A 173 -10.68 41.62 -10.03
C GLY A 173 -11.44 40.28 -10.05
N THR A 174 -11.62 39.66 -11.22
CA THR A 174 -12.31 38.35 -11.42
C THR A 174 -11.31 37.21 -11.55
N LEU A 175 -11.59 36.06 -10.91
CA LEU A 175 -10.74 34.86 -11.00
C LEU A 175 -11.00 34.12 -12.32
N SER A 176 -9.97 33.43 -12.85
CA SER A 176 -10.20 32.45 -13.91
C SER A 176 -10.95 31.23 -13.34
N SER A 177 -11.71 30.52 -14.16
CA SER A 177 -12.49 29.35 -13.71
C SER A 177 -11.63 28.31 -12.98
N ASN A 178 -10.40 28.05 -13.44
CA ASN A 178 -9.49 27.12 -12.78
C ASN A 178 -8.97 27.65 -11.42
N ALA A 179 -8.66 28.95 -11.34
CA ALA A 179 -8.21 29.58 -10.09
C ALA A 179 -9.33 29.64 -9.06
N GLU A 180 -10.57 29.90 -9.49
CA GLU A 180 -11.76 29.88 -8.63
C GLU A 180 -12.02 28.48 -8.06
N LEU A 181 -11.94 27.43 -8.90
CA LEU A 181 -12.12 26.05 -8.46
C LEU A 181 -11.04 25.59 -7.49
N LYS A 182 -9.78 25.96 -7.73
CA LYS A 182 -8.67 25.67 -6.81
C LYS A 182 -8.88 26.35 -5.45
N LEU A 183 -9.25 27.63 -5.47
CA LEU A 183 -9.58 28.39 -4.26
C LEU A 183 -10.74 27.75 -3.48
N ILE A 184 -11.81 27.31 -4.16
CA ILE A 184 -12.92 26.57 -3.55
C ILE A 184 -12.41 25.29 -2.87
N GLY A 185 -11.59 24.50 -3.56
CA GLY A 185 -11.05 23.24 -3.04
C GLY A 185 -10.24 23.44 -1.77
N GLU A 186 -9.29 24.37 -1.79
CA GLU A 186 -8.42 24.69 -0.65
C GLU A 186 -9.23 25.21 0.55
N VAL A 187 -10.20 26.10 0.32
CA VAL A 187 -11.11 26.61 1.37
C VAL A 187 -11.93 25.48 1.98
N ARG A 188 -12.48 24.57 1.16
CA ARG A 188 -13.26 23.44 1.67
C ARG A 188 -12.41 22.47 2.48
N ALA A 189 -11.14 22.27 2.13
CA ALA A 189 -10.20 21.50 2.94
C ALA A 189 -9.98 22.16 4.32
N ILE A 190 -9.78 23.49 4.35
CA ILE A 190 -9.64 24.24 5.61
C ILE A 190 -10.90 24.11 6.47
N LEU A 191 -12.09 24.33 5.89
CA LEU A 191 -13.36 24.21 6.61
C LEU A 191 -13.61 22.78 7.12
N ALA A 192 -13.26 21.77 6.31
CA ALA A 192 -13.40 20.37 6.70
C ALA A 192 -12.51 20.00 7.88
N HIS A 193 -11.25 20.43 7.84
CA HIS A 193 -10.28 20.11 8.87
C HIS A 193 -10.52 20.89 10.17
N ASN A 194 -10.85 22.18 10.06
CA ASN A 194 -10.86 23.08 11.20
C ASN A 194 -12.27 23.40 11.75
N CYS A 195 -13.33 23.19 10.97
CA CYS A 195 -14.67 23.70 11.31
C CYS A 195 -15.76 22.62 11.42
N TYR A 196 -15.77 21.61 10.56
CA TYR A 196 -16.90 20.66 10.47
C TYR A 196 -17.12 19.82 11.73
N LYS A 197 -16.10 19.62 12.56
CA LYS A 197 -16.24 18.91 13.84
C LYS A 197 -17.31 19.53 14.75
N CYS A 198 -17.52 20.84 14.66
CA CYS A 198 -18.53 21.55 15.45
C CYS A 198 -19.63 22.24 14.62
N HIS A 199 -19.41 22.44 13.32
CA HIS A 199 -20.33 23.17 12.43
C HIS A 199 -20.66 22.36 11.17
N SER A 200 -21.20 21.15 11.34
CA SER A 200 -21.64 20.27 10.25
C SER A 200 -22.96 19.57 10.59
N GLY A 201 -23.48 18.74 9.68
CA GLY A 201 -24.67 17.93 9.96
C GLY A 201 -24.54 16.99 11.18
N ALA A 202 -23.31 16.61 11.57
CA ALA A 202 -23.07 15.73 12.72
C ALA A 202 -23.11 16.48 14.07
N LYS A 203 -22.76 17.76 14.06
CA LYS A 203 -22.78 18.62 15.25
C LYS A 203 -22.98 20.06 14.81
N ILE A 204 -24.00 20.71 15.38
CA ILE A 204 -24.42 22.06 15.01
C ILE A 204 -24.28 22.96 16.25
N GLU A 205 -23.06 23.45 16.51
CA GLU A 205 -22.85 24.46 17.57
C GLU A 205 -23.28 25.85 17.04
N GLY A 206 -24.10 26.57 17.81
CA GLY A 206 -24.57 27.92 17.47
C GLY A 206 -25.47 28.00 16.23
N ASP A 207 -26.26 26.95 15.96
CA ASP A 207 -27.10 26.76 14.75
C ASP A 207 -26.35 26.95 13.40
N LEU A 208 -25.02 26.92 13.42
CA LEU A 208 -24.20 27.16 12.24
C LEU A 208 -23.72 25.85 11.61
N ARG A 209 -23.92 25.74 10.29
CA ARG A 209 -23.39 24.66 9.46
C ARG A 209 -22.57 25.23 8.30
N LEU A 210 -21.35 24.73 8.15
CA LEU A 210 -20.36 25.22 7.17
C LEU A 210 -20.09 24.20 6.06
N ASP A 211 -20.79 23.06 6.04
CA ASP A 211 -20.51 21.90 5.20
C ASP A 211 -21.32 21.84 3.89
N SER A 212 -22.21 22.82 3.65
CA SER A 212 -22.99 22.93 2.42
C SER A 212 -23.36 24.38 2.11
N LYS A 213 -23.61 24.69 0.82
CA LYS A 213 -23.90 26.05 0.37
C LYS A 213 -25.10 26.66 1.08
N GLU A 214 -26.21 25.93 1.03
CA GLU A 214 -27.47 26.41 1.59
C GLU A 214 -27.30 26.81 3.06
N HIS A 215 -26.56 25.99 3.81
CA HIS A 215 -26.39 26.20 5.24
C HIS A 215 -25.32 27.24 5.58
N VAL A 216 -24.20 27.30 4.84
CA VAL A 216 -23.11 28.25 5.12
C VAL A 216 -23.60 29.70 4.93
N PHE A 217 -24.43 29.94 3.92
CA PHE A 217 -24.98 31.27 3.63
C PHE A 217 -26.24 31.59 4.46
N LYS A 218 -26.94 30.59 4.99
CA LYS A 218 -28.03 30.79 5.95
C LYS A 218 -27.53 31.40 7.27
N GLY A 219 -26.29 31.09 7.67
CA GLY A 219 -25.71 31.57 8.92
C GLY A 219 -26.11 30.73 10.14
N GLY A 220 -25.88 31.26 11.34
CA GLY A 220 -26.21 30.60 12.61
C GLY A 220 -26.98 31.52 13.56
N GLU A 221 -26.95 31.24 14.87
CA GLU A 221 -27.62 32.02 15.93
C GLU A 221 -27.27 33.52 15.90
N SER A 222 -26.04 33.86 15.47
CA SER A 222 -25.57 35.24 15.35
C SER A 222 -25.93 35.91 14.01
N GLY A 223 -26.75 35.26 13.18
CA GLY A 223 -27.09 35.71 11.83
C GLY A 223 -26.11 35.23 10.75
N ALA A 224 -26.05 35.96 9.64
CA ALA A 224 -25.18 35.64 8.51
C ALA A 224 -23.70 35.67 8.92
N VAL A 225 -22.99 34.57 8.68
CA VAL A 225 -21.57 34.47 9.06
C VAL A 225 -20.61 34.88 7.94
N ILE A 226 -21.10 34.92 6.71
CA ILE A 226 -20.36 35.30 5.50
C ILE A 226 -21.16 36.38 4.78
N MET A 227 -20.49 37.51 4.56
CA MET A 227 -20.94 38.60 3.72
C MET A 227 -20.10 38.56 2.43
N ALA A 228 -20.64 37.95 1.37
CA ALA A 228 -19.95 37.80 0.10
C ALA A 228 -19.43 39.15 -0.43
N GLY A 229 -18.14 39.22 -0.77
CA GLY A 229 -17.45 40.43 -1.21
C GLY A 229 -17.02 41.38 -0.07
N ALA A 230 -17.37 41.09 1.18
CA ALA A 230 -17.12 41.96 2.32
C ALA A 230 -16.49 41.18 3.51
N PRO A 231 -15.20 40.79 3.42
CA PRO A 231 -14.52 40.04 4.48
C PRO A 231 -14.54 40.77 5.83
N ASN A 232 -14.38 42.09 5.84
CA ASN A 232 -14.41 42.90 7.06
C ASN A 232 -15.80 42.94 7.75
N GLN A 233 -16.86 42.58 7.04
CA GLN A 233 -18.23 42.48 7.57
C GLN A 233 -18.63 41.03 7.87
N SER A 234 -17.76 40.06 7.55
CA SER A 234 -18.03 38.64 7.74
C SER A 234 -17.64 38.20 9.13
N GLU A 235 -18.62 37.73 9.89
CA GLU A 235 -18.43 37.26 11.27
C GLU A 235 -17.44 36.08 11.35
N LEU A 236 -17.42 35.22 10.31
CA LEU A 236 -16.44 34.15 10.17
C LEU A 236 -15.00 34.70 10.22
N ILE A 237 -14.70 35.71 9.38
CA ILE A 237 -13.36 36.32 9.29
C ILE A 237 -13.01 37.04 10.58
N ARG A 238 -13.98 37.72 11.22
CA ARG A 238 -13.76 38.34 12.53
C ARG A 238 -13.35 37.30 13.56
N ARG A 239 -14.11 36.21 13.71
CA ARG A 239 -13.90 35.22 14.79
C ARG A 239 -12.61 34.42 14.65
N ILE A 240 -12.17 34.11 13.43
CA ILE A 240 -10.89 33.41 13.20
C ILE A 240 -9.66 34.31 13.42
N ASN A 241 -9.83 35.63 13.35
CA ASN A 241 -8.77 36.60 13.61
C ASN A 241 -8.66 37.03 15.08
N LEU A 242 -9.55 36.56 15.95
CA LEU A 242 -9.50 36.93 17.36
C LEU A 242 -8.34 36.22 18.08
N PRO A 243 -7.75 36.85 19.11
CA PRO A 243 -6.74 36.20 19.94
C PRO A 243 -7.27 34.92 20.59
N LYS A 244 -6.42 33.89 20.76
CA LYS A 244 -6.79 32.57 21.32
C LYS A 244 -7.49 32.64 22.70
N ASN A 245 -7.26 33.70 23.47
CA ASN A 245 -7.87 33.92 24.78
C ASN A 245 -9.21 34.69 24.73
N HIS A 246 -9.67 35.11 23.55
CA HIS A 246 -10.93 35.82 23.38
C HIS A 246 -12.11 34.83 23.43
N LYS A 247 -13.19 35.16 24.14
CA LYS A 247 -14.33 34.24 24.36
C LYS A 247 -15.07 33.83 23.08
N GLU A 248 -14.99 34.64 22.05
CA GLU A 248 -15.64 34.42 20.74
C GLU A 248 -14.70 33.89 19.66
N VAL A 249 -13.43 33.61 20.00
CA VAL A 249 -12.48 33.06 19.02
C VAL A 249 -12.95 31.70 18.53
N MET A 250 -12.80 31.48 17.22
CA MET A 250 -13.04 30.19 16.62
C MET A 250 -11.80 29.75 15.83
N PRO A 251 -11.36 28.48 15.92
CA PRO A 251 -11.94 27.40 16.74
C PRO A 251 -11.69 27.57 18.24
N SER A 252 -12.73 27.39 19.07
CA SER A 252 -12.65 27.60 20.53
C SER A 252 -11.97 26.46 21.31
N LYS A 253 -11.94 25.26 20.72
CA LYS A 253 -11.41 24.02 21.35
C LYS A 253 -10.27 23.38 20.55
N ALA A 254 -9.81 24.01 19.47
CA ALA A 254 -8.72 23.52 18.62
C ALA A 254 -7.64 24.61 18.46
N ASN A 255 -6.56 24.29 17.73
CA ASN A 255 -5.54 25.27 17.41
C ASN A 255 -6.13 26.38 16.51
N PRO A 256 -5.72 27.66 16.69
CA PRO A 256 -6.05 28.72 15.75
C PRO A 256 -5.53 28.38 14.35
N LEU A 257 -6.23 28.87 13.33
CA LEU A 257 -5.77 28.75 11.94
C LEU A 257 -4.43 29.49 11.76
N SER A 258 -3.63 28.99 10.83
CA SER A 258 -2.41 29.67 10.36
C SER A 258 -2.76 30.99 9.65
N LYS A 259 -1.76 31.86 9.48
CA LYS A 259 -1.95 33.15 8.80
C LYS A 259 -2.35 32.94 7.34
N GLU A 260 -1.81 31.90 6.73
CA GLU A 260 -2.02 31.52 5.34
C GLU A 260 -3.46 31.02 5.13
N GLU A 261 -3.97 30.17 6.03
CA GLU A 261 -5.37 29.71 5.99
C GLU A 261 -6.36 30.86 6.20
N ILE A 262 -6.07 31.77 7.14
CA ILE A 262 -6.89 32.97 7.36
C ILE A 262 -6.88 33.87 6.12
N ALA A 263 -5.71 34.06 5.50
CA ALA A 263 -5.58 34.86 4.28
C ALA A 263 -6.39 34.26 3.13
N LEU A 264 -6.36 32.93 2.97
CA LEU A 264 -7.11 32.23 1.94
C LEU A 264 -8.63 32.32 2.16
N LEU A 265 -9.10 32.13 3.40
CA LEU A 265 -10.52 32.34 3.75
C LEU A 265 -10.95 33.79 3.53
N THR A 266 -10.09 34.75 3.84
CA THR A 266 -10.35 36.19 3.63
C THR A 266 -10.48 36.50 2.15
N LEU A 267 -9.54 36.02 1.33
CA LEU A 267 -9.56 36.14 -0.13
C LEU A 267 -10.81 35.48 -0.72
N TRP A 268 -11.16 34.29 -0.25
CA TRP A 268 -12.36 33.59 -0.69
C TRP A 268 -13.63 34.40 -0.45
N VAL A 269 -13.79 34.99 0.73
CA VAL A 269 -14.92 35.89 1.02
C VAL A 269 -14.87 37.16 0.16
N GLU A 270 -13.69 37.75 -0.03
CA GLU A 270 -13.48 38.89 -0.93
C GLU A 270 -13.92 38.61 -2.37
N LYS A 271 -13.67 37.39 -2.86
CA LYS A 271 -14.09 36.92 -4.18
C LYS A 271 -15.56 36.50 -4.27
N GLY A 272 -16.36 36.83 -3.27
CA GLY A 272 -17.79 36.54 -3.26
C GLY A 272 -18.15 35.20 -2.63
N ALA A 273 -17.21 34.57 -1.92
CA ALA A 273 -17.35 33.25 -1.31
C ALA A 273 -17.88 32.20 -2.32
N PRO A 274 -17.24 32.04 -3.50
CA PRO A 274 -17.73 31.12 -4.51
C PRO A 274 -17.89 29.71 -3.91
N TRP A 275 -18.99 29.05 -4.24
CA TRP A 275 -19.37 27.74 -3.71
C TRP A 275 -19.94 26.90 -4.84
N PRO A 276 -19.61 25.59 -4.93
CA PRO A 276 -20.12 24.74 -6.00
C PRO A 276 -21.64 24.61 -5.87
N ASP A 277 -22.39 25.19 -6.81
CA ASP A 277 -23.83 24.97 -6.93
C ASP A 277 -24.10 23.63 -7.62
N ASN A 278 -25.16 22.96 -7.19
CA ASN A 278 -25.58 21.65 -7.71
C ASN A 278 -25.73 21.64 -9.25
N ALA A 279 -25.35 20.50 -9.83
CA ALA A 279 -25.60 20.01 -11.19
C ALA A 279 -24.98 20.74 -12.40
N ALA A 280 -24.55 22.00 -12.28
CA ALA A 280 -23.94 22.74 -13.40
C ALA A 280 -22.49 23.19 -13.16
N THR A 281 -21.94 22.89 -11.98
CA THR A 281 -20.51 23.16 -11.72
C THR A 281 -19.69 22.01 -12.30
N PRO A 282 -18.72 22.26 -13.20
CA PRO A 282 -17.82 21.22 -13.67
C PRO A 282 -17.15 20.56 -12.46
N SER A 283 -17.08 19.23 -12.47
CA SER A 283 -16.39 18.45 -11.45
C SER A 283 -15.02 19.06 -11.15
N ILE A 284 -14.69 19.21 -9.87
CA ILE A 284 -13.31 19.57 -9.48
C ILE A 284 -12.35 18.39 -9.67
N TYR A 285 -12.90 17.19 -9.81
CA TYR A 285 -12.15 15.98 -10.12
C TYR A 285 -12.23 15.74 -11.62
N ARG A 286 -11.16 15.20 -12.20
CA ARG A 286 -11.29 14.63 -13.52
C ARG A 286 -12.29 13.47 -13.43
N VAL A 287 -13.22 13.37 -14.36
CA VAL A 287 -14.06 12.19 -14.52
C VAL A 287 -13.68 11.56 -15.84
N ALA A 288 -13.21 10.31 -15.83
CA ALA A 288 -12.88 9.64 -17.08
C ALA A 288 -14.16 9.25 -17.82
N ASP A 289 -14.18 9.50 -19.13
CA ASP A 289 -15.33 9.21 -19.99
C ASP A 289 -15.75 7.74 -19.87
N LEU A 290 -17.05 7.52 -19.75
CA LEU A 290 -17.64 6.18 -19.73
C LEU A 290 -17.51 5.50 -21.10
N ALA A 291 -17.82 6.26 -22.16
CA ALA A 291 -17.89 5.75 -23.52
C ALA A 291 -16.52 5.22 -23.99
N PRO A 292 -16.50 4.12 -24.77
CA PRO A 292 -15.28 3.68 -25.44
C PRO A 292 -14.83 4.75 -26.44
N ARG A 293 -13.52 4.89 -26.58
CA ARG A 293 -12.91 5.72 -27.63
C ARG A 293 -11.99 4.82 -28.43
N ARG A 294 -12.03 4.95 -29.76
CA ARG A 294 -11.14 4.23 -30.68
C ARG A 294 -10.16 5.20 -31.34
N PRO A 295 -8.97 5.39 -30.76
CA PRO A 295 -7.95 6.25 -31.36
C PRO A 295 -7.49 5.69 -32.69
N THR A 296 -7.11 6.56 -33.61
CA THR A 296 -6.44 6.15 -34.84
C THR A 296 -5.06 5.61 -34.51
N LEU A 297 -4.73 4.44 -35.04
CA LEU A 297 -3.39 3.88 -34.86
C LEU A 297 -2.33 4.84 -35.44
N PRO A 298 -1.23 5.13 -34.71
CA PRO A 298 -0.17 5.97 -35.23
C PRO A 298 0.46 5.42 -36.50
N LYS A 299 1.18 6.29 -37.22
CA LYS A 299 1.83 5.92 -38.48
C LYS A 299 2.84 4.81 -38.24
N ALA A 300 2.90 3.85 -39.17
CA ALA A 300 3.88 2.78 -39.11
C ALA A 300 5.30 3.35 -39.10
N VAL A 301 6.11 2.88 -38.15
CA VAL A 301 7.52 3.25 -38.00
C VAL A 301 8.37 2.04 -38.36
N LYS A 302 9.45 2.26 -39.13
CA LYS A 302 10.35 1.18 -39.53
C LYS A 302 10.92 0.45 -38.30
N GLY A 303 10.68 -0.85 -38.22
CA GLY A 303 11.15 -1.69 -37.12
C GLY A 303 10.20 -1.76 -35.90
N LEU A 304 9.05 -1.08 -35.94
CA LEU A 304 7.98 -1.21 -34.95
C LEU A 304 6.73 -1.77 -35.64
N THR A 305 6.37 -3.01 -35.32
CA THR A 305 5.19 -3.69 -35.90
C THR A 305 4.07 -3.90 -34.90
N ASN A 306 4.35 -3.83 -33.60
CA ASN A 306 3.34 -3.95 -32.57
C ASN A 306 2.66 -2.58 -32.35
N PRO A 307 1.32 -2.50 -32.39
CA PRO A 307 0.57 -1.27 -32.12
C PRO A 307 0.92 -0.55 -30.82
N VAL A 308 1.21 -1.29 -29.74
CA VAL A 308 1.64 -0.72 -28.45
C VAL A 308 2.89 0.15 -28.64
N ASP A 309 3.84 -0.34 -29.43
CA ASP A 309 5.09 0.37 -29.70
C ASP A 309 4.87 1.62 -30.54
N LEU A 310 3.84 1.66 -31.39
CA LEU A 310 3.52 2.84 -32.20
C LEU A 310 2.99 3.98 -31.31
N PHE A 311 2.11 3.70 -30.35
CA PHE A 311 1.67 4.72 -29.38
C PHE A 311 2.80 5.14 -28.45
N VAL A 312 3.63 4.21 -27.99
CA VAL A 312 4.81 4.54 -27.18
C VAL A 312 5.82 5.35 -27.98
N HIS A 313 5.97 5.08 -29.28
CA HIS A 313 6.85 5.86 -30.15
C HIS A 313 6.46 7.33 -30.18
N ASP A 314 5.19 7.61 -30.48
CA ASP A 314 4.66 8.98 -30.54
C ASP A 314 4.80 9.68 -29.19
N TYR A 315 4.48 9.00 -28.09
CA TYR A 315 4.67 9.52 -26.73
C TYR A 315 6.14 9.87 -26.44
N LEU A 316 7.09 8.99 -26.75
CA LEU A 316 8.51 9.24 -26.52
C LEU A 316 9.02 10.41 -27.39
N GLN A 317 8.55 10.53 -28.64
CA GLN A 317 8.87 11.67 -29.50
C GLN A 317 8.32 12.98 -28.92
N GLU A 318 7.07 13.00 -28.47
CA GLU A 318 6.44 14.17 -27.84
C GLU A 318 7.21 14.62 -26.59
N LYS A 319 7.65 13.67 -25.76
CA LYS A 319 8.42 13.94 -24.54
C LYS A 319 9.93 14.18 -24.78
N GLY A 320 10.40 14.06 -26.01
CA GLY A 320 11.83 14.19 -26.33
C GLY A 320 12.71 13.11 -25.69
N LEU A 321 12.15 11.91 -25.47
CA LEU A 321 12.81 10.79 -24.83
C LEU A 321 13.35 9.78 -25.85
N ALA A 322 14.47 9.15 -25.50
CA ALA A 322 15.00 8.04 -26.28
C ALA A 322 14.26 6.73 -25.97
N TRP A 323 14.27 5.81 -26.93
CA TRP A 323 13.83 4.44 -26.67
C TRP A 323 14.77 3.76 -25.67
N PRO A 324 14.23 3.04 -24.67
CA PRO A 324 15.04 2.21 -23.79
C PRO A 324 15.73 1.09 -24.58
N GLU A 325 16.89 0.65 -24.08
CA GLU A 325 17.66 -0.44 -24.70
C GLU A 325 16.90 -1.77 -24.62
N GLY A 326 17.05 -2.62 -25.64
CA GLY A 326 16.48 -3.97 -25.62
C GLY A 326 17.22 -4.88 -24.64
N ILE A 327 16.51 -5.82 -24.02
CA ILE A 327 17.12 -6.80 -23.10
C ILE A 327 17.66 -8.03 -23.84
N ASP A 328 18.66 -8.66 -23.23
CA ASP A 328 19.20 -9.94 -23.70
C ASP A 328 18.18 -11.10 -23.56
N ASP A 329 18.45 -12.21 -24.23
CA ASP A 329 17.56 -13.37 -24.26
C ASP A 329 17.37 -14.02 -22.88
N LYS A 330 18.40 -13.98 -22.03
CA LYS A 330 18.33 -14.49 -20.65
C LYS A 330 17.32 -13.70 -19.81
N THR A 331 17.46 -12.38 -19.83
CA THR A 331 16.62 -11.44 -19.08
C THR A 331 15.18 -11.52 -19.59
N PHE A 332 15.00 -11.57 -20.91
CA PHE A 332 13.69 -11.81 -21.53
C PHE A 332 13.06 -13.13 -21.06
N LEU A 333 13.81 -14.25 -21.12
CA LEU A 333 13.31 -15.57 -20.73
C LEU A 333 12.87 -15.61 -19.27
N ARG A 334 13.70 -15.09 -18.35
CA ARG A 334 13.37 -15.04 -16.93
C ARG A 334 12.11 -14.19 -16.70
N ARG A 335 12.05 -12.99 -17.30
CA ARG A 335 10.90 -12.07 -17.18
C ARG A 335 9.61 -12.73 -17.65
N ILE A 336 9.60 -13.29 -18.86
CA ILE A 336 8.37 -13.80 -19.47
C ILE A 336 7.88 -15.09 -18.81
N TYR A 337 8.78 -15.96 -18.34
CA TYR A 337 8.40 -17.16 -17.59
C TYR A 337 7.76 -16.80 -16.25
N LEU A 338 8.34 -15.83 -15.53
CA LEU A 338 7.80 -15.36 -14.25
C LEU A 338 6.46 -14.64 -14.43
N ASP A 339 6.32 -13.81 -15.46
CA ASP A 339 5.09 -13.04 -15.69
C ASP A 339 3.93 -13.88 -16.25
N LEU A 340 4.19 -14.90 -17.06
CA LEU A 340 3.12 -15.68 -17.68
C LEU A 340 2.70 -16.89 -16.86
N ILE A 341 3.66 -17.58 -16.23
CA ILE A 341 3.42 -18.86 -15.56
C ILE A 341 4.02 -18.95 -14.15
N GLY A 342 4.71 -17.89 -13.69
CA GLY A 342 5.25 -17.80 -12.33
C GLY A 342 6.36 -18.80 -12.00
N LEU A 343 7.04 -19.33 -13.01
CA LEU A 343 8.10 -20.34 -12.85
C LEU A 343 9.43 -19.83 -13.39
N LEU A 344 10.53 -20.50 -13.05
CA LEU A 344 11.82 -20.25 -13.70
C LEU A 344 11.96 -21.08 -14.99
N PRO A 345 12.56 -20.51 -16.05
CA PRO A 345 12.99 -21.30 -17.20
C PRO A 345 14.15 -22.22 -16.81
N SER A 346 14.27 -23.37 -17.45
CA SER A 346 15.40 -24.26 -17.24
C SER A 346 16.61 -23.86 -18.11
N PRO A 347 17.85 -24.22 -17.75
CA PRO A 347 19.03 -23.97 -18.57
C PRO A 347 18.91 -24.55 -19.99
N GLU A 348 18.24 -25.69 -20.14
CA GLU A 348 17.99 -26.35 -21.43
C GLU A 348 17.09 -25.50 -22.33
N VAL A 349 16.10 -24.81 -21.74
CA VAL A 349 15.27 -23.83 -22.47
C VAL A 349 16.12 -22.68 -22.97
N LEU A 350 16.98 -22.09 -22.14
CA LEU A 350 17.88 -21.01 -22.57
C LEU A 350 18.78 -21.48 -23.73
N HIS A 351 19.35 -22.68 -23.61
CA HIS A 351 20.20 -23.24 -24.66
C HIS A 351 19.44 -23.39 -25.98
N ALA A 352 18.28 -24.04 -25.96
CA ALA A 352 17.43 -24.21 -27.15
C ALA A 352 17.01 -22.86 -27.75
N PHE A 353 16.62 -21.90 -26.91
CA PHE A 353 16.21 -20.56 -27.33
C PHE A 353 17.35 -19.75 -27.96
N SER A 354 18.58 -19.96 -27.48
CA SER A 354 19.77 -19.29 -28.01
C SER A 354 20.19 -19.87 -29.37
N GLN A 355 19.88 -21.14 -29.65
CA GLN A 355 20.13 -21.79 -30.94
C GLN A 355 19.02 -21.51 -31.97
N ASP A 356 17.85 -21.02 -31.54
CA ASP A 356 16.78 -20.63 -32.43
C ASP A 356 17.12 -19.30 -33.14
N SER A 357 17.22 -19.36 -34.47
CA SER A 357 17.56 -18.22 -35.34
C SER A 357 16.32 -17.54 -35.94
N ARG A 358 15.10 -18.02 -35.63
CA ARG A 358 13.88 -17.41 -36.15
C ARG A 358 13.71 -15.99 -35.62
N PRO A 359 13.36 -15.01 -36.48
CA PRO A 359 13.21 -13.62 -36.06
C PRO A 359 12.04 -13.40 -35.10
N ASP A 360 11.05 -14.29 -35.09
CA ASP A 360 9.86 -14.27 -34.26
C ASP A 360 9.91 -15.23 -33.06
N LYS A 361 11.09 -15.81 -32.74
CA LYS A 361 11.25 -16.80 -31.66
C LYS A 361 10.68 -16.36 -30.30
N ARG A 362 10.77 -15.06 -29.96
CA ARG A 362 10.19 -14.49 -28.72
C ARG A 362 8.67 -14.56 -28.73
N ALA A 363 8.03 -14.20 -29.85
CA ALA A 363 6.59 -14.27 -30.01
C ALA A 363 6.07 -15.72 -29.99
N ILE A 364 6.80 -16.64 -30.63
CA ILE A 364 6.50 -18.07 -30.59
C ILE A 364 6.55 -18.59 -29.15
N LEU A 365 7.60 -18.26 -28.40
CA LEU A 365 7.73 -18.68 -27.00
C LEU A 365 6.59 -18.12 -26.13
N ILE A 366 6.23 -16.84 -26.29
CA ILE A 366 5.12 -16.24 -25.55
C ILE A 366 3.82 -17.01 -25.82
N ALA A 367 3.52 -17.31 -27.09
CA ALA A 367 2.35 -18.12 -27.44
C ALA A 367 2.40 -19.52 -26.83
N GLN A 368 3.57 -20.17 -26.84
CA GLN A 368 3.77 -21.48 -26.19
C GLN A 368 3.51 -21.41 -24.68
N LEU A 369 4.03 -20.40 -23.98
CA LEU A 369 3.80 -20.22 -22.55
C LEU A 369 2.33 -19.97 -22.22
N LEU A 370 1.64 -19.11 -22.98
CA LEU A 370 0.21 -18.86 -22.81
C LEU A 370 -0.64 -20.11 -23.09
N SER A 371 -0.15 -21.03 -23.93
CA SER A 371 -0.81 -22.32 -24.20
C SER A 371 -0.65 -23.35 -23.08
N ARG A 372 0.26 -23.13 -22.11
CA ARG A 372 0.39 -23.96 -20.89
C ARG A 372 -0.72 -23.61 -19.91
N ASN A 373 -1.95 -23.99 -20.25
CA ASN A 373 -3.17 -23.54 -19.58
C ASN A 373 -3.16 -23.78 -18.07
N GLU A 374 -2.63 -24.92 -17.61
CA GLU A 374 -2.56 -25.25 -16.18
C GLU A 374 -1.60 -24.33 -15.43
N ASP A 375 -0.38 -24.14 -15.95
CA ASP A 375 0.62 -23.26 -15.34
C ASP A 375 0.17 -21.80 -15.35
N TYR A 376 -0.42 -21.35 -16.46
CA TYR A 376 -1.03 -20.04 -16.59
C TYR A 376 -2.14 -19.85 -15.54
N ALA A 377 -3.08 -20.79 -15.44
CA ALA A 377 -4.19 -20.71 -14.50
C ALA A 377 -3.68 -20.70 -13.05
N MET A 378 -2.71 -21.55 -12.69
CA MET A 378 -2.12 -21.58 -11.35
C MET A 378 -1.37 -20.29 -11.00
N HIS A 379 -0.72 -19.64 -11.97
CA HIS A 379 -0.07 -18.36 -11.74
C HIS A 379 -1.08 -17.23 -11.55
N TRP A 380 -1.99 -17.06 -12.51
CA TRP A 380 -2.97 -15.98 -12.54
C TRP A 380 -4.09 -16.14 -11.50
N LEU A 381 -4.27 -17.34 -10.94
CA LEU A 381 -5.11 -17.56 -9.76
C LEU A 381 -4.76 -16.57 -8.64
N THR A 382 -3.47 -16.29 -8.44
CA THR A 382 -3.00 -15.37 -7.39
C THR A 382 -3.51 -13.94 -7.62
N PHE A 383 -3.34 -13.43 -8.85
CA PHE A 383 -3.80 -12.09 -9.25
C PHE A 383 -5.30 -11.94 -8.98
N TRP A 384 -6.10 -12.91 -9.44
CA TRP A 384 -7.55 -12.87 -9.29
C TRP A 384 -8.02 -13.14 -7.86
N ASN A 385 -7.35 -14.00 -7.11
CA ASN A 385 -7.71 -14.26 -5.72
C ASN A 385 -7.61 -13.00 -4.86
N ASP A 386 -6.57 -12.19 -5.08
CA ASP A 386 -6.38 -10.93 -4.36
C ASP A 386 -7.46 -9.90 -4.74
N HIS A 387 -7.80 -9.83 -6.04
CA HIS A 387 -8.84 -8.94 -6.55
C HIS A 387 -10.23 -9.33 -6.05
N LEU A 388 -10.53 -10.63 -6.00
CA LEU A 388 -11.86 -11.16 -5.73
C LEU A 388 -12.06 -11.56 -4.26
N ARG A 389 -11.11 -11.27 -3.37
CA ARG A 389 -11.16 -11.67 -1.95
C ARG A 389 -11.30 -13.19 -1.76
N ASN A 390 -10.80 -13.99 -2.70
CA ASN A 390 -10.93 -15.44 -2.68
C ASN A 390 -9.79 -16.10 -1.91
N ASP A 391 -10.10 -16.86 -0.86
CA ASP A 391 -9.11 -17.58 -0.04
C ASP A 391 -9.58 -19.00 0.27
N TYR A 392 -8.62 -19.89 0.54
CA TYR A 392 -8.86 -21.31 0.79
C TYR A 392 -9.23 -21.64 2.23
N THR A 393 -8.94 -20.74 3.16
CA THR A 393 -9.21 -20.94 4.60
C THR A 393 -10.69 -20.84 4.96
N GLY A 394 -11.55 -20.53 3.98
CA GLY A 394 -12.99 -20.53 4.16
C GLY A 394 -13.50 -19.37 5.02
N THR A 395 -14.72 -19.54 5.53
CA THR A 395 -15.53 -18.52 6.20
C THR A 395 -14.79 -17.96 7.41
N GLY A 396 -14.19 -16.77 7.28
CA GLY A 396 -13.48 -16.07 8.37
C GLY A 396 -14.16 -16.34 9.70
N TYR A 397 -13.37 -16.83 10.67
CA TYR A 397 -13.61 -17.63 11.90
C TYR A 397 -14.99 -17.62 12.64
N ILE A 398 -16.01 -16.88 12.21
CA ILE A 398 -17.10 -16.39 13.06
C ILE A 398 -18.51 -16.52 12.42
N THR A 399 -18.71 -16.46 11.09
CA THR A 399 -20.07 -16.23 10.51
C THR A 399 -20.55 -17.08 9.33
N ASN A 400 -19.77 -18.05 8.83
CA ASN A 400 -20.13 -18.83 7.63
C ASN A 400 -20.40 -17.98 6.35
N GLY A 401 -19.93 -16.71 6.31
CA GLY A 401 -20.30 -15.74 5.27
C GLY A 401 -19.37 -15.64 4.05
N ARG A 402 -18.22 -16.33 4.03
CA ARG A 402 -17.27 -16.27 2.90
C ARG A 402 -17.28 -17.58 2.10
N TYR A 403 -17.53 -17.49 0.80
CA TYR A 403 -17.52 -18.64 -0.10
C TYR A 403 -16.27 -18.60 -0.96
N ASN A 404 -15.48 -19.68 -0.96
CA ASN A 404 -14.39 -19.77 -1.91
C ASN A 404 -14.96 -20.09 -3.30
N ILE A 405 -14.44 -19.44 -4.32
CA ILE A 405 -14.82 -19.60 -5.74
C ILE A 405 -13.68 -20.22 -6.54
N THR A 406 -12.73 -20.88 -5.86
CA THR A 406 -11.46 -21.32 -6.43
C THR A 406 -11.65 -22.25 -7.61
N ASP A 407 -12.59 -23.19 -7.51
CA ASP A 407 -12.87 -24.14 -8.59
C ASP A 407 -13.38 -23.43 -9.85
N TRP A 408 -14.38 -22.57 -9.68
CA TRP A 408 -14.92 -21.74 -10.75
C TRP A 408 -13.84 -20.84 -11.37
N LEU A 409 -13.02 -20.20 -10.52
CA LEU A 409 -11.97 -19.28 -10.95
C LEU A 409 -10.88 -20.02 -11.73
N TYR A 410 -10.39 -21.14 -11.21
CA TYR A 410 -9.40 -21.96 -11.89
C TYR A 410 -9.90 -22.45 -13.25
N GLN A 411 -11.12 -22.97 -13.33
CA GLN A 411 -11.72 -23.40 -14.59
C GLN A 411 -11.91 -22.25 -15.59
N SER A 412 -12.28 -21.06 -15.08
CA SER A 412 -12.41 -19.86 -15.92
C SER A 412 -11.07 -19.43 -16.53
N LEU A 413 -9.98 -19.53 -15.77
CA LEU A 413 -8.63 -19.23 -16.26
C LEU A 413 -8.09 -20.32 -17.19
N LEU A 414 -8.33 -21.58 -16.86
CA LEU A 414 -7.89 -22.75 -17.64
C LEU A 414 -8.50 -22.72 -19.05
N SER A 415 -9.80 -22.41 -19.14
CA SER A 415 -10.55 -22.33 -20.39
C SER A 415 -10.41 -20.99 -21.12
N ASN A 416 -9.66 -20.03 -20.55
CA ASN A 416 -9.55 -18.66 -21.06
C ASN A 416 -10.91 -18.00 -21.29
N LYS A 417 -11.78 -18.06 -20.28
CA LYS A 417 -13.14 -17.49 -20.34
C LYS A 417 -13.09 -16.02 -20.76
N PRO A 418 -13.89 -15.60 -21.76
CA PRO A 418 -14.05 -14.20 -22.13
C PRO A 418 -14.37 -13.33 -20.92
N TYR A 419 -13.69 -12.19 -20.78
CA TYR A 419 -13.77 -11.38 -19.56
C TYR A 419 -15.16 -10.78 -19.30
N ASP A 420 -15.93 -10.48 -20.35
CA ASP A 420 -17.33 -10.06 -20.21
C ASP A 420 -18.18 -11.15 -19.53
N THR A 421 -18.03 -12.40 -19.95
CA THR A 421 -18.71 -13.56 -19.36
C THR A 421 -18.20 -13.83 -17.95
N PHE A 422 -16.89 -13.70 -17.72
CA PHE A 422 -16.27 -13.80 -16.40
C PHE A 422 -16.91 -12.81 -15.41
N VAL A 423 -17.04 -11.53 -15.79
CA VAL A 423 -17.66 -10.51 -14.95
C VAL A 423 -19.17 -10.72 -14.81
N LYS A 424 -19.86 -11.14 -15.88
CA LYS A 424 -21.29 -11.43 -15.83
C LYS A 424 -21.61 -12.49 -14.79
N GLU A 425 -20.84 -13.58 -14.76
CA GLU A 425 -20.98 -14.67 -13.79
C GLU A 425 -20.56 -14.26 -12.37
N LEU A 426 -19.67 -13.29 -12.19
CA LEU A 426 -19.36 -12.75 -10.86
C LEU A 426 -20.49 -11.86 -10.30
N LEU A 427 -21.17 -11.11 -11.16
CA LEU A 427 -22.21 -10.14 -10.79
C LEU A 427 -23.60 -10.77 -10.68
N HIS A 428 -23.89 -11.77 -11.49
CA HIS A 428 -25.10 -12.58 -11.41
C HIS A 428 -24.70 -14.05 -11.20
N PRO A 429 -24.25 -14.39 -9.98
CA PRO A 429 -23.58 -15.66 -9.72
C PRO A 429 -24.53 -16.82 -9.49
N ASP A 430 -24.00 -18.01 -9.76
CA ASP A 430 -24.50 -19.27 -9.23
C ASP A 430 -23.80 -19.64 -7.91
N GLU A 431 -24.08 -20.83 -7.39
CA GLU A 431 -23.45 -21.32 -6.15
C GLU A 431 -21.92 -21.41 -6.22
N LYS A 432 -21.31 -21.52 -7.42
CA LYS A 432 -19.87 -21.71 -7.60
C LYS A 432 -19.10 -20.39 -7.69
N SER A 433 -19.78 -19.29 -8.03
CA SER A 433 -19.19 -17.97 -8.32
C SER A 433 -19.62 -16.87 -7.33
N LYS A 434 -20.55 -17.17 -6.41
CA LYS A 434 -21.14 -16.16 -5.51
C LYS A 434 -20.21 -15.46 -4.53
N GLY A 435 -19.03 -16.01 -4.25
CA GLY A 435 -18.12 -15.50 -3.21
C GLY A 435 -17.61 -14.07 -3.41
N PHE A 436 -17.68 -13.52 -4.62
CA PHE A 436 -17.21 -12.15 -4.89
C PHE A 436 -18.19 -11.06 -4.40
N ILE A 437 -19.49 -11.27 -4.64
CA ILE A 437 -20.55 -10.32 -4.21
C ILE A 437 -21.15 -10.69 -2.85
N GLU A 438 -21.03 -11.95 -2.42
CA GLU A 438 -21.39 -12.35 -1.06
C GLU A 438 -20.30 -11.87 -0.09
N GLY A 439 -20.60 -10.78 0.63
CA GLY A 439 -19.66 -10.16 1.56
C GLY A 439 -19.49 -10.92 2.88
N ILE A 440 -18.52 -10.49 3.69
CA ILE A 440 -18.30 -11.06 5.03
C ILE A 440 -19.39 -10.53 5.97
N ARG A 441 -20.18 -11.43 6.53
CA ARG A 441 -21.09 -11.11 7.64
C ARG A 441 -20.26 -11.00 8.92
N TRP A 442 -20.40 -9.94 9.69
CA TRP A 442 -19.71 -9.78 10.98
C TRP A 442 -20.69 -10.02 12.15
N ARG A 443 -20.23 -10.49 13.31
CA ARG A 443 -21.07 -10.61 14.52
C ARG A 443 -21.14 -9.27 15.25
N GLY A 444 -22.28 -9.01 15.90
CA GLY A 444 -22.50 -7.81 16.70
C GLY A 444 -23.05 -6.64 15.89
N THR A 445 -22.98 -5.43 16.45
CA THR A 445 -23.35 -4.20 15.74
C THR A 445 -22.29 -3.91 14.69
N VAL A 446 -22.68 -4.00 13.41
CA VAL A 446 -21.80 -3.73 12.27
C VAL A 446 -22.14 -2.35 11.73
N ASN A 447 -21.10 -1.54 11.51
CA ASN A 447 -21.23 -0.24 10.87
C ASN A 447 -21.94 -0.39 9.51
N ALA A 448 -22.84 0.54 9.13
CA ALA A 448 -23.63 0.39 7.91
C ALA A 448 -22.74 0.31 6.65
N SER A 449 -21.57 0.96 6.68
CA SER A 449 -20.56 0.86 5.61
C SER A 449 -19.94 -0.52 5.42
N GLN A 450 -20.08 -1.40 6.43
CA GLN A 450 -19.54 -2.75 6.44
C GLN A 450 -20.63 -3.81 6.25
N ARG A 451 -21.86 -3.42 5.92
CA ARG A 451 -22.91 -4.37 5.51
C ARG A 451 -22.55 -5.07 4.21
N THR A 452 -23.05 -6.27 4.01
CA THR A 452 -22.69 -7.13 2.87
C THR A 452 -23.00 -6.51 1.51
N GLU A 453 -24.12 -5.80 1.42
CA GLU A 453 -24.58 -5.09 0.21
C GLU A 453 -23.66 -3.92 -0.14
N MET A 454 -23.24 -3.16 0.88
CA MET A 454 -22.29 -2.06 0.71
C MET A 454 -20.89 -2.57 0.38
N GLN A 455 -20.46 -3.68 1.00
CA GLN A 455 -19.22 -4.37 0.62
C GLN A 455 -19.26 -4.81 -0.85
N ALA A 456 -20.38 -5.35 -1.34
CA ALA A 456 -20.53 -5.74 -2.75
C ALA A 456 -20.42 -4.53 -3.68
N ALA A 457 -21.11 -3.43 -3.38
CA ALA A 457 -20.99 -2.18 -4.12
C ALA A 457 -19.55 -1.65 -4.16
N GLN A 458 -18.86 -1.64 -3.02
CA GLN A 458 -17.45 -1.25 -2.93
C GLN A 458 -16.55 -2.19 -3.74
N ASN A 459 -16.72 -3.51 -3.63
CA ASN A 459 -15.92 -4.49 -4.36
C ASN A 459 -16.11 -4.34 -5.87
N VAL A 460 -17.35 -4.21 -6.35
CA VAL A 460 -17.66 -4.04 -7.78
C VAL A 460 -17.11 -2.71 -8.30
N GLY A 461 -17.34 -1.61 -7.56
CA GLY A 461 -16.78 -0.31 -7.88
C GLY A 461 -15.25 -0.36 -7.98
N GLN A 462 -14.59 -0.95 -6.99
CA GLN A 462 -13.13 -1.03 -6.94
C GLN A 462 -12.59 -1.94 -8.02
N VAL A 463 -13.05 -3.19 -8.12
CA VAL A 463 -12.43 -4.21 -8.98
C VAL A 463 -12.78 -4.07 -10.45
N ILE A 464 -14.05 -3.78 -10.76
CA ILE A 464 -14.56 -3.78 -12.14
C ILE A 464 -14.49 -2.39 -12.76
N LEU A 465 -14.69 -1.33 -11.97
CA LEU A 465 -14.84 0.03 -12.48
C LEU A 465 -13.66 0.96 -12.12
N GLY A 466 -12.70 0.48 -11.33
CA GLY A 466 -11.54 1.28 -10.90
C GLY A 466 -11.97 2.53 -10.14
N LEU A 467 -12.91 2.35 -9.21
CA LEU A 467 -13.48 3.39 -8.37
C LEU A 467 -13.40 3.06 -6.88
N ASN A 468 -13.12 4.05 -6.06
CA ASN A 468 -13.17 3.90 -4.61
C ASN A 468 -14.47 4.46 -4.01
N LEU A 469 -15.40 3.57 -3.64
CA LEU A 469 -16.66 3.92 -2.96
C LEU A 469 -16.57 3.86 -1.43
N LYS A 470 -15.39 3.58 -0.85
CA LYS A 470 -15.28 3.41 0.62
C LYS A 470 -15.63 4.69 1.37
N CYS A 471 -15.16 5.85 0.92
CA CYS A 471 -15.56 7.14 1.53
C CYS A 471 -17.07 7.35 1.42
N ALA A 472 -17.60 7.21 0.19
CA ALA A 472 -19.00 7.37 -0.17
C ALA A 472 -19.95 6.45 0.63
N SER A 473 -19.46 5.36 1.23
CA SER A 473 -20.29 4.46 2.03
C SER A 473 -20.71 4.99 3.42
N CYS A 474 -20.06 6.07 3.89
CA CYS A 474 -20.29 6.69 5.20
C CYS A 474 -20.73 8.15 5.09
N HIS A 475 -20.16 8.87 4.13
CA HIS A 475 -20.42 10.29 3.85
C HIS A 475 -20.06 10.57 2.39
N ASP A 476 -20.40 11.74 1.85
CA ASP A 476 -19.97 12.11 0.48
C ASP A 476 -18.45 12.07 0.34
N SER A 477 -17.95 11.58 -0.78
CA SER A 477 -16.50 11.44 -0.99
C SER A 477 -15.78 12.79 -0.92
N PHE A 478 -14.59 12.77 -0.33
CA PHE A 478 -13.67 13.92 -0.27
C PHE A 478 -12.64 13.91 -1.40
N ILE A 479 -12.63 12.86 -2.23
CA ILE A 479 -11.62 12.63 -3.28
C ILE A 479 -12.26 12.32 -4.64
N SER A 480 -13.58 12.36 -4.72
CA SER A 480 -14.37 12.14 -5.94
C SER A 480 -15.76 12.77 -5.77
N ASP A 481 -16.54 12.79 -6.85
CA ASP A 481 -17.91 13.33 -6.80
C ASP A 481 -18.96 12.37 -6.23
N TRP A 482 -18.57 11.11 -5.97
CA TRP A 482 -19.49 10.09 -5.48
C TRP A 482 -20.10 10.47 -4.13
N LYS A 483 -21.43 10.44 -4.08
CA LYS A 483 -22.23 10.82 -2.92
C LYS A 483 -22.69 9.62 -2.11
N LEU A 484 -23.07 9.89 -0.86
CA LEU A 484 -23.59 8.87 0.05
C LEU A 484 -24.83 8.17 -0.51
N ASP A 485 -25.79 8.94 -0.99
CA ASP A 485 -27.03 8.43 -1.57
C ASP A 485 -26.78 7.57 -2.82
N GLN A 486 -25.83 7.96 -3.68
CA GLN A 486 -25.43 7.18 -4.86
C GLN A 486 -24.77 5.84 -4.48
N ALA A 487 -23.88 5.83 -3.48
CA ALA A 487 -23.28 4.60 -2.99
C ALA A 487 -24.33 3.65 -2.39
N TYR A 488 -25.29 4.18 -1.64
CA TYR A 488 -26.42 3.40 -1.12
C TYR A 488 -27.36 2.93 -2.23
N ALA A 489 -27.61 3.75 -3.25
CA ALA A 489 -28.45 3.37 -4.39
C ALA A 489 -27.85 2.20 -5.17
N PHE A 490 -26.52 2.20 -5.33
CA PHE A 490 -25.79 1.11 -5.95
C PHE A 490 -25.76 -0.14 -5.06
N ALA A 491 -25.53 0.02 -3.75
CA ALA A 491 -25.60 -1.07 -2.77
C ALA A 491 -26.99 -1.74 -2.73
N ASN A 492 -28.06 -0.97 -2.93
CA ASN A 492 -29.44 -1.47 -2.88
C ASN A 492 -29.78 -2.46 -4.02
N ILE A 493 -28.96 -2.51 -5.08
CA ILE A 493 -29.04 -3.55 -6.12
C ILE A 493 -28.76 -4.93 -5.53
N PHE A 494 -27.81 -5.01 -4.59
CA PHE A 494 -27.37 -6.25 -3.95
C PHE A 494 -28.24 -6.67 -2.76
N ALA A 495 -29.25 -5.86 -2.40
CA ALA A 495 -30.08 -6.05 -1.21
C ALA A 495 -31.37 -6.83 -1.50
N ASP A 496 -31.74 -7.72 -0.57
CA ASP A 496 -33.04 -8.41 -0.57
C ASP A 496 -34.20 -7.47 -0.18
N THR A 497 -33.90 -6.45 0.64
CA THR A 497 -34.85 -5.43 1.10
C THR A 497 -34.24 -4.05 0.93
N THR A 498 -35.07 -3.04 0.66
CA THR A 498 -34.61 -1.65 0.51
C THR A 498 -33.77 -1.21 1.70
N LEU A 499 -32.57 -0.71 1.42
CA LEU A 499 -31.65 -0.22 2.45
C LEU A 499 -32.10 1.14 3.00
N GLU A 500 -31.91 1.36 4.30
CA GLU A 500 -32.00 2.70 4.89
C GLU A 500 -30.62 3.38 4.79
N VAL A 501 -30.59 4.60 4.26
CA VAL A 501 -29.36 5.39 4.14
C VAL A 501 -28.87 5.74 5.54
N SER A 502 -27.60 5.43 5.81
CA SER A 502 -26.97 5.69 7.11
C SER A 502 -25.65 6.44 6.94
N ARG A 503 -25.42 7.45 7.78
CA ARG A 503 -24.12 8.12 7.94
C ARG A 503 -23.30 7.35 8.96
N CYS A 504 -22.39 6.50 8.48
CA CYS A 504 -21.68 5.52 9.31
C CYS A 504 -22.64 4.59 10.08
N GLU A 505 -22.90 4.90 11.34
CA GLU A 505 -23.78 4.11 12.22
C GLU A 505 -25.13 4.80 12.46
N GLN A 506 -25.30 6.04 11.99
CA GLN A 506 -26.50 6.84 12.25
C GLN A 506 -27.46 6.74 11.06
N PRO A 507 -28.63 6.11 11.22
CA PRO A 507 -29.65 6.08 10.19
C PRO A 507 -30.20 7.49 9.93
N THR A 508 -30.51 7.79 8.67
CA THR A 508 -31.05 9.09 8.27
C THR A 508 -32.57 9.13 8.25
N GLY A 509 -33.25 7.98 8.30
CA GLY A 509 -34.69 7.84 8.07
C GLY A 509 -35.07 7.80 6.59
N GLU A 510 -34.13 8.02 5.66
CA GLU A 510 -34.38 7.96 4.22
C GLU A 510 -34.08 6.56 3.68
N MET A 511 -34.97 6.05 2.82
CA MET A 511 -34.77 4.79 2.13
C MET A 511 -33.97 5.01 0.84
N ALA A 512 -32.99 4.16 0.58
CA ALA A 512 -32.15 4.23 -0.60
C ALA A 512 -32.97 3.98 -1.88
N SER A 513 -32.64 4.73 -2.94
CA SER A 513 -33.10 4.41 -4.29
C SER A 513 -32.38 3.15 -4.82
N THR A 514 -32.63 2.73 -6.06
CA THR A 514 -31.92 1.61 -6.69
C THR A 514 -31.42 2.07 -8.04
N LYS A 515 -30.10 2.28 -8.17
CA LYS A 515 -29.50 2.84 -9.38
C LYS A 515 -28.11 2.27 -9.62
N ILE A 516 -27.77 2.03 -10.88
CA ILE A 516 -26.39 1.82 -11.31
C ILE A 516 -25.62 3.15 -11.19
N LEU A 517 -24.30 3.08 -11.06
CA LEU A 517 -23.45 4.28 -10.92
C LEU A 517 -23.51 5.21 -12.15
N TRP A 518 -23.67 4.64 -13.35
CA TRP A 518 -23.84 5.36 -14.60
C TRP A 518 -25.15 4.96 -15.26
N GLU A 519 -26.17 5.82 -15.12
CA GLU A 519 -27.51 5.57 -15.63
C GLU A 519 -27.54 5.45 -17.17
N GLU A 520 -26.54 5.99 -17.89
CA GLU A 520 -26.45 5.84 -19.34
C GLU A 520 -26.21 4.39 -19.78
N LEU A 521 -25.76 3.51 -18.87
CA LEU A 521 -25.60 2.08 -19.13
C LEU A 521 -26.93 1.32 -19.11
N GLY A 522 -27.97 1.87 -18.48
CA GLY A 522 -29.27 1.23 -18.37
C GLY A 522 -29.89 1.39 -16.99
N GLU A 523 -31.20 1.21 -16.92
CA GLU A 523 -31.98 1.30 -15.68
C GLU A 523 -32.04 -0.05 -14.95
N ILE A 524 -32.12 0.01 -13.61
CA ILE A 524 -32.38 -1.15 -12.75
C ILE A 524 -33.81 -1.03 -12.22
N ASP A 525 -34.62 -2.09 -12.40
CA ASP A 525 -35.96 -2.15 -11.83
C ASP A 525 -35.88 -2.25 -10.30
N SER A 526 -36.25 -1.16 -9.62
CA SER A 526 -36.20 -1.07 -8.17
C SER A 526 -37.18 -2.00 -7.45
N LEU A 527 -38.22 -2.48 -8.15
CA LEU A 527 -39.23 -3.40 -7.61
C LEU A 527 -38.90 -4.89 -7.88
N ALA A 528 -37.86 -5.16 -8.68
CA ALA A 528 -37.47 -6.51 -9.03
C ALA A 528 -36.81 -7.27 -7.86
N SER A 529 -36.79 -8.60 -7.96
CA SER A 529 -36.09 -9.45 -7.00
C SER A 529 -34.58 -9.19 -7.05
N ARG A 530 -33.85 -9.50 -5.96
CA ARG A 530 -32.38 -9.39 -5.92
C ARG A 530 -31.71 -10.06 -7.13
N THR A 531 -32.11 -11.29 -7.45
CA THR A 531 -31.58 -12.04 -8.60
C THR A 531 -31.78 -11.30 -9.91
N GLU A 532 -32.97 -10.74 -10.14
CA GLU A 532 -33.27 -10.00 -11.37
C GLU A 532 -32.51 -8.66 -11.42
N LYS A 533 -32.38 -7.94 -10.30
CA LYS A 533 -31.54 -6.73 -10.20
C LYS A 533 -30.07 -7.02 -10.52
N LEU A 534 -29.54 -8.14 -10.01
CA LEU A 534 -28.17 -8.60 -10.31
C LEU A 534 -28.00 -9.00 -11.78
N ARG A 535 -29.00 -9.67 -12.38
CA ARG A 535 -29.01 -9.99 -13.81
C ARG A 535 -28.94 -8.71 -14.66
N GLN A 536 -29.79 -7.73 -14.37
CA GLN A 536 -29.80 -6.42 -15.04
C GLN A 536 -28.45 -5.70 -14.89
N LEU A 537 -27.92 -5.61 -13.67
CA LEU A 537 -26.59 -5.03 -13.42
C LEU A 537 -25.50 -5.72 -14.24
N SER A 538 -25.52 -7.06 -14.26
CA SER A 538 -24.51 -7.84 -14.99
C SER A 538 -24.56 -7.58 -16.50
N GLU A 539 -25.74 -7.38 -17.08
CA GLU A 539 -25.91 -7.09 -18.51
C GLU A 539 -25.51 -5.66 -18.86
N HIS A 540 -25.88 -4.70 -18.01
CA HIS A 540 -25.56 -3.29 -18.23
C HIS A 540 -24.07 -2.99 -18.06
N LEU A 541 -23.36 -3.71 -17.18
CA LEU A 541 -21.93 -3.48 -16.97
C LEU A 541 -21.04 -4.09 -18.05
N VAL A 542 -21.41 -5.23 -18.63
CA VAL A 542 -20.56 -5.96 -19.61
C VAL A 542 -20.80 -5.56 -21.05
N GLN A 543 -21.56 -4.49 -21.28
CA GLN A 543 -21.81 -4.01 -22.64
C GLN A 543 -20.60 -3.25 -23.21
N PRO A 544 -20.38 -3.30 -24.55
CA PRO A 544 -19.30 -2.55 -25.20
C PRO A 544 -19.30 -1.05 -24.91
N ALA A 545 -20.47 -0.45 -24.64
CA ALA A 545 -20.60 0.97 -24.29
C ALA A 545 -19.94 1.33 -22.94
N ASN A 546 -19.69 0.36 -22.06
CA ASN A 546 -18.94 0.56 -20.83
C ASN A 546 -17.42 0.49 -21.09
N GLY A 547 -16.88 1.50 -21.76
CA GLY A 547 -15.44 1.62 -22.01
C GLY A 547 -14.61 1.64 -20.72
N ARG A 548 -15.16 2.14 -19.62
CA ARG A 548 -14.50 2.19 -18.31
C ARG A 548 -14.10 0.82 -17.78
N MET A 549 -15.01 -0.16 -17.82
CA MET A 549 -14.70 -1.53 -17.35
C MET A 549 -13.50 -2.11 -18.09
N TYR A 550 -13.48 -1.96 -19.42
CA TYR A 550 -12.40 -2.53 -20.25
C TYR A 550 -11.08 -1.80 -20.07
N ARG A 551 -11.08 -0.47 -19.94
CA ARG A 551 -9.89 0.30 -19.54
C ARG A 551 -9.34 -0.15 -18.19
N THR A 552 -10.23 -0.45 -17.24
CA THR A 552 -9.83 -0.86 -15.88
C THR A 552 -9.06 -2.19 -15.91
N ILE A 553 -9.58 -3.21 -16.58
CA ILE A 553 -8.86 -4.50 -16.67
C ILE A 553 -7.58 -4.39 -17.50
N VAL A 554 -7.59 -3.62 -18.60
CA VAL A 554 -6.39 -3.34 -19.40
C VAL A 554 -5.33 -2.66 -18.54
N ASN A 555 -5.69 -1.64 -17.76
CA ASN A 555 -4.77 -0.94 -16.89
C ASN A 555 -4.15 -1.86 -15.82
N ARG A 556 -4.93 -2.81 -15.30
CA ARG A 556 -4.46 -3.78 -14.29
C ARG A 556 -3.55 -4.85 -14.86
N VAL A 557 -3.87 -5.39 -16.03
CA VAL A 557 -2.98 -6.31 -16.75
C VAL A 557 -1.69 -5.59 -17.13
N TRP A 558 -1.79 -4.34 -17.60
CA TRP A 558 -0.63 -3.49 -17.85
C TRP A 558 0.21 -3.29 -16.59
N LYS A 559 -0.40 -2.90 -15.45
CA LYS A 559 0.30 -2.75 -14.16
C LYS A 559 1.01 -4.04 -13.75
N GLN A 560 0.34 -5.18 -13.88
CA GLN A 560 0.88 -6.49 -13.52
C GLN A 560 2.15 -6.81 -14.32
N LEU A 561 2.21 -6.45 -15.60
CA LEU A 561 3.35 -6.74 -16.48
C LEU A 561 4.44 -5.64 -16.43
N MET A 562 4.04 -4.37 -16.42
CA MET A 562 4.91 -3.20 -16.59
C MET A 562 5.33 -2.55 -15.27
N GLY A 563 4.78 -2.97 -14.12
CA GLY A 563 5.13 -2.44 -12.80
C GLY A 563 4.45 -1.13 -12.41
N ARG A 564 3.92 -0.37 -13.38
CA ARG A 564 3.04 0.79 -13.16
C ARG A 564 1.90 0.77 -14.16
N GLY A 565 0.70 1.16 -13.72
CA GLY A 565 -0.45 1.31 -14.61
C GLY A 565 -0.24 2.43 -15.64
N LEU A 566 -1.08 2.43 -16.68
CA LEU A 566 -1.36 3.61 -17.50
C LEU A 566 -1.93 4.72 -16.63
N VAL A 567 -2.93 4.38 -15.81
CA VAL A 567 -3.45 5.18 -14.69
C VAL A 567 -2.93 4.60 -13.37
N GLU A 568 -2.49 5.46 -12.46
CA GLU A 568 -2.05 5.09 -11.11
C GLU A 568 -2.58 6.14 -10.12
N PRO A 569 -3.17 5.78 -8.96
CA PRO A 569 -3.49 4.42 -8.51
C PRO A 569 -4.47 3.67 -9.44
N VAL A 570 -4.35 2.34 -9.52
CA VAL A 570 -5.22 1.50 -10.39
C VAL A 570 -6.70 1.44 -9.96
N ASP A 571 -7.03 1.94 -8.78
CA ASP A 571 -8.39 2.04 -8.24
C ASP A 571 -9.00 3.44 -8.38
N GLU A 572 -8.29 4.34 -9.07
CA GLU A 572 -8.68 5.74 -9.31
C GLU A 572 -8.58 6.03 -10.81
N MET A 573 -9.37 5.33 -11.62
CA MET A 573 -9.35 5.44 -13.10
C MET A 573 -9.76 6.82 -13.64
N ASP A 574 -10.24 7.69 -12.75
CA ASP A 574 -10.51 9.08 -13.00
C ASP A 574 -9.24 9.94 -13.10
N ASN A 575 -8.10 9.46 -12.59
CA ASN A 575 -6.81 10.10 -12.78
C ASN A 575 -6.35 10.01 -14.25
N ALA A 576 -5.58 11.00 -14.69
CA ALA A 576 -5.09 11.04 -16.05
C ALA A 576 -4.09 9.90 -16.31
N PRO A 577 -4.25 9.12 -17.40
CA PRO A 577 -3.21 8.19 -17.82
C PRO A 577 -2.03 8.95 -18.43
N TRP A 578 -0.83 8.40 -18.34
CA TRP A 578 0.33 8.96 -19.07
C TRP A 578 0.17 8.83 -20.60
N SER A 579 -0.67 7.89 -21.08
CA SER A 579 -1.11 7.82 -22.46
C SER A 579 -2.58 7.38 -22.55
N GLN A 580 -3.47 8.35 -22.82
CA GLN A 580 -4.90 8.09 -22.99
C GLN A 580 -5.18 7.30 -24.28
N ASP A 581 -4.46 7.59 -25.36
CA ASP A 581 -4.60 6.90 -26.64
C ASP A 581 -4.22 5.42 -26.55
N LEU A 582 -3.12 5.08 -25.88
CA LEU A 582 -2.74 3.68 -25.71
C LEU A 582 -3.77 2.91 -24.87
N LEU A 583 -4.23 3.50 -23.76
CA LEU A 583 -5.24 2.89 -22.89
C LEU A 583 -6.56 2.62 -23.64
N ASP A 584 -7.05 3.61 -24.38
CA ASP A 584 -8.29 3.52 -25.14
C ASP A 584 -8.21 2.53 -26.30
N TRP A 585 -7.07 2.52 -26.98
CA TRP A 585 -6.84 1.60 -28.08
C TRP A 585 -6.76 0.15 -27.59
N LEU A 586 -5.99 -0.12 -26.53
CA LEU A 586 -5.92 -1.46 -25.93
C LEU A 586 -7.28 -1.94 -25.43
N ALA A 587 -8.06 -1.05 -24.80
CA ALA A 587 -9.41 -1.39 -24.33
C ALA A 587 -10.36 -1.71 -25.48
N SER A 588 -10.33 -0.92 -26.57
CA SER A 588 -11.17 -1.17 -27.75
C SER A 588 -10.76 -2.45 -28.48
N GLU A 589 -9.46 -2.67 -28.65
CA GLU A 589 -8.93 -3.88 -29.30
C GLU A 589 -9.25 -5.14 -28.49
N PHE A 590 -9.18 -5.06 -27.16
CA PHE A 590 -9.57 -6.14 -26.26
C PHE A 590 -11.04 -6.54 -26.44
N VAL A 591 -11.94 -5.58 -26.62
CA VAL A 591 -13.36 -5.83 -26.92
C VAL A 591 -13.52 -6.47 -28.30
N ASP A 592 -12.87 -5.92 -29.33
CA ASP A 592 -12.95 -6.42 -30.71
C ASP A 592 -12.44 -7.87 -30.85
N LYS A 593 -11.48 -8.26 -30.00
CA LYS A 593 -10.93 -9.62 -29.94
C LYS A 593 -11.70 -10.57 -29.02
N GLY A 594 -12.90 -10.21 -28.60
CA GLY A 594 -13.78 -11.08 -27.83
C GLY A 594 -13.38 -11.23 -26.37
N TYR A 595 -12.79 -10.18 -25.78
CA TYR A 595 -12.48 -10.10 -24.34
C TYR A 595 -11.46 -11.13 -23.87
N ASP A 596 -10.54 -11.53 -24.76
CA ASP A 596 -9.50 -12.54 -24.51
C ASP A 596 -8.31 -11.95 -23.73
N LEU A 597 -8.18 -12.34 -22.46
CA LEU A 597 -7.10 -11.86 -21.60
C LEU A 597 -5.71 -12.36 -22.04
N LYS A 598 -5.61 -13.56 -22.60
CA LYS A 598 -4.33 -14.09 -23.11
C LYS A 598 -3.89 -13.34 -24.35
N ASP A 599 -4.81 -12.96 -25.24
CA ASP A 599 -4.46 -12.11 -26.39
C ASP A 599 -3.99 -10.72 -25.93
N LEU A 600 -4.66 -10.10 -24.95
CA LEU A 600 -4.20 -8.83 -24.36
C LEU A 600 -2.78 -8.96 -23.78
N ILE A 601 -2.52 -10.02 -23.00
CA ILE A 601 -1.19 -10.30 -22.45
C ILE A 601 -0.17 -10.54 -23.57
N TYR A 602 -0.53 -11.31 -24.61
CA TYR A 602 0.32 -11.56 -25.78
C TYR A 602 0.68 -10.25 -26.47
N GLN A 603 -0.29 -9.37 -26.69
CA GLN A 603 -0.10 -8.08 -27.34
C GLN A 603 0.84 -7.16 -26.56
N ILE A 604 0.71 -7.10 -25.23
CA ILE A 604 1.62 -6.31 -24.39
C ILE A 604 3.02 -6.94 -24.38
N THR A 605 3.14 -8.25 -24.16
CA THR A 605 4.44 -8.92 -23.98
C THR A 605 5.25 -9.09 -25.27
N THR A 606 4.60 -9.09 -26.43
CA THR A 606 5.28 -9.07 -27.72
C THR A 606 5.76 -7.67 -28.14
N SER A 607 5.39 -6.61 -27.41
CA SER A 607 5.87 -5.26 -27.69
C SER A 607 7.36 -5.09 -27.41
N LYS A 608 8.02 -4.25 -28.19
CA LYS A 608 9.41 -3.86 -27.96
C LYS A 608 9.57 -3.16 -26.61
N ILE A 609 8.62 -2.31 -26.21
CA ILE A 609 8.68 -1.62 -24.92
C ILE A 609 8.66 -2.59 -23.72
N TYR A 610 7.84 -3.64 -23.76
CA TYR A 610 7.87 -4.68 -22.72
C TYR A 610 9.17 -5.48 -22.77
N GLN A 611 9.84 -5.58 -23.92
CA GLN A 611 11.12 -6.28 -24.06
C GLN A 611 12.35 -5.36 -23.93
N SER A 612 12.15 -4.16 -23.38
CA SER A 612 13.22 -3.20 -23.12
C SER A 612 13.64 -3.21 -21.65
N ALA A 613 14.79 -2.61 -21.36
CA ALA A 613 15.36 -2.50 -20.02
C ALA A 613 14.38 -1.81 -19.07
N SER A 614 14.28 -2.32 -17.83
CA SER A 614 13.46 -1.67 -16.82
C SER A 614 14.12 -0.44 -16.23
N SER A 615 13.29 0.52 -15.86
CA SER A 615 13.66 1.68 -15.07
C SER A 615 13.56 1.38 -13.57
N GLY A 616 14.54 1.89 -12.83
CA GLY A 616 14.46 1.99 -11.38
C GLY A 616 13.77 3.30 -10.98
N VAL A 617 13.07 3.29 -9.85
CA VAL A 617 12.42 4.48 -9.30
C VAL A 617 12.96 4.71 -7.90
N LYS A 618 13.25 5.98 -7.57
CA LYS A 618 13.88 6.35 -6.29
C LYS A 618 12.95 6.14 -5.09
N SER A 619 11.65 6.37 -5.27
CA SER A 619 10.62 6.12 -4.26
C SER A 619 9.29 5.73 -4.91
N PRO A 620 8.42 4.98 -4.21
CA PRO A 620 7.09 4.63 -4.70
C PRO A 620 6.21 5.85 -5.07
N ASP A 621 6.33 6.95 -4.34
CA ASP A 621 5.50 8.15 -4.56
C ASP A 621 5.68 8.75 -5.95
N LEU A 622 6.87 8.61 -6.55
CA LEU A 622 7.14 9.06 -7.91
C LEU A 622 6.35 8.27 -8.97
N LEU A 623 5.88 7.07 -8.65
CA LEU A 623 4.96 6.34 -9.52
C LEU A 623 3.56 6.96 -9.49
N MET A 624 3.19 7.67 -8.42
CA MET A 624 1.86 8.29 -8.26
C MET A 624 1.86 9.79 -8.57
N ALA A 625 3.00 10.37 -8.95
CA ALA A 625 3.11 11.78 -9.28
C ALA A 625 2.29 12.14 -10.52
N GLU A 626 1.63 13.30 -10.50
CA GLU A 626 0.83 13.82 -11.63
C GLU A 626 1.69 14.09 -12.88
N ASP A 627 2.96 14.47 -12.68
CA ASP A 627 3.94 14.73 -13.73
C ASP A 627 4.76 13.47 -14.11
N TYR A 628 4.25 12.28 -13.75
CA TYR A 628 4.90 11.01 -14.07
C TYR A 628 5.24 10.90 -15.55
N THR A 629 6.50 10.58 -15.82
CA THR A 629 7.02 10.36 -17.16
C THR A 629 7.36 8.89 -17.36
N PHE A 630 6.63 8.24 -18.27
CA PHE A 630 6.90 6.85 -18.64
C PHE A 630 8.23 6.71 -19.39
N THR A 631 9.11 5.83 -18.89
CA THR A 631 10.43 5.54 -19.47
C THR A 631 10.66 4.06 -19.78
N GLY A 632 9.69 3.21 -19.46
CA GLY A 632 9.79 1.76 -19.60
C GLY A 632 9.14 1.02 -18.44
N MET A 633 9.26 -0.30 -18.47
CA MET A 633 8.83 -1.18 -17.37
C MET A 633 9.53 -0.78 -16.06
N THR A 634 8.79 -0.72 -14.97
CA THR A 634 9.36 -0.52 -13.63
C THR A 634 9.84 -1.86 -13.08
N ARG A 635 11.01 -1.89 -12.45
CA ARG A 635 11.51 -3.07 -11.72
C ARG A 635 10.48 -3.52 -10.69
N ARG A 636 10.12 -4.80 -10.74
CA ARG A 636 9.20 -5.43 -9.79
C ARG A 636 9.92 -6.47 -8.99
N ARG A 637 9.52 -6.67 -7.74
CA ARG A 637 9.97 -7.85 -7.00
C ARG A 637 9.14 -9.06 -7.39
N MET A 638 9.74 -10.24 -7.26
CA MET A 638 9.00 -11.50 -7.31
C MET A 638 7.94 -11.50 -6.21
N THR A 639 6.75 -12.00 -6.54
CA THR A 639 5.71 -12.22 -5.53
C THR A 639 6.11 -13.36 -4.59
N ALA A 640 5.44 -13.47 -3.43
CA ALA A 640 5.60 -14.59 -2.52
C ALA A 640 5.49 -15.95 -3.23
N GLU A 641 4.56 -16.06 -4.19
CA GLU A 641 4.36 -17.25 -5.00
C GLU A 641 5.52 -17.55 -5.92
N GLN A 642 5.95 -16.55 -6.70
CA GLN A 642 7.08 -16.71 -7.62
C GLN A 642 8.35 -17.08 -6.86
N PHE A 643 8.62 -16.45 -5.71
CA PHE A 643 9.78 -16.78 -4.88
C PHE A 643 9.69 -18.22 -4.36
N ALA A 644 8.56 -18.59 -3.78
CA ALA A 644 8.39 -19.92 -3.19
C ALA A 644 8.44 -21.02 -4.24
N ASP A 645 7.82 -20.79 -5.39
CA ASP A 645 7.82 -21.73 -6.51
C ASP A 645 9.23 -21.88 -7.10
N ALA A 646 10.00 -20.80 -7.21
CA ALA A 646 11.39 -20.83 -7.69
C ALA A 646 12.30 -21.64 -6.76
N VAL A 647 12.20 -21.44 -5.44
CA VAL A 647 12.95 -22.22 -4.44
C VAL A 647 12.54 -23.70 -4.52
N SER A 648 11.23 -23.97 -4.59
CA SER A 648 10.69 -25.34 -4.69
C SER A 648 11.12 -26.06 -5.96
N GLN A 649 11.21 -25.33 -7.07
CA GLN A 649 11.61 -25.86 -8.37
C GLN A 649 13.10 -26.25 -8.43
N VAL A 650 13.97 -25.48 -7.77
CA VAL A 650 15.43 -25.60 -7.92
C VAL A 650 16.09 -26.33 -6.76
N ILE A 651 15.65 -26.07 -5.52
CA ILE A 651 16.34 -26.48 -4.30
C ILE A 651 15.60 -27.62 -3.62
N TYR A 652 14.44 -27.32 -3.03
CA TYR A 652 13.62 -28.27 -2.30
C TYR A 652 12.20 -27.69 -2.12
N PRO A 653 11.12 -28.52 -2.20
CA PRO A 653 9.75 -28.06 -2.00
C PRO A 653 9.57 -27.29 -0.68
N LEU A 654 9.01 -26.07 -0.74
CA LEU A 654 8.69 -25.29 0.46
C LEU A 654 7.38 -25.71 1.13
N PHE A 655 6.53 -26.45 0.44
CA PHE A 655 5.23 -26.90 0.94
C PHE A 655 5.06 -28.39 0.72
N ASP A 656 4.53 -29.04 1.75
CA ASP A 656 4.22 -30.47 1.68
C ASP A 656 2.90 -30.73 0.97
N ALA A 657 2.73 -31.96 0.48
CA ALA A 657 1.49 -32.40 -0.16
C ALA A 657 0.24 -32.23 0.75
N GLN A 658 0.39 -32.30 2.07
CA GLN A 658 -0.70 -32.12 3.03
C GLN A 658 -1.13 -30.66 3.21
N GLU A 659 -0.30 -29.70 2.80
CA GLU A 659 -0.64 -28.26 2.85
C GLU A 659 -1.51 -27.81 1.67
N LEU A 660 -1.62 -28.64 0.63
CA LEU A 660 -2.44 -28.40 -0.55
C LEU A 660 -3.91 -28.17 -0.15
N LYS A 661 -4.45 -27.00 -0.49
CA LYS A 661 -5.85 -26.66 -0.20
C LYS A 661 -6.77 -26.76 -1.41
N TYR A 662 -6.22 -26.57 -2.60
CA TYR A 662 -6.94 -26.79 -3.84
C TYR A 662 -6.11 -27.73 -4.72
N ASN A 663 -6.70 -28.86 -5.12
CA ASN A 663 -6.07 -29.80 -6.03
C ASN A 663 -6.71 -29.69 -7.42
N PRO A 664 -6.10 -28.94 -8.36
CA PRO A 664 -6.65 -28.80 -9.71
C PRO A 664 -6.66 -30.11 -10.50
N PHE A 665 -5.82 -31.08 -10.13
CA PHE A 665 -5.60 -32.33 -10.88
C PHE A 665 -6.60 -33.44 -10.55
N GLN A 666 -7.41 -33.31 -9.49
CA GLN A 666 -8.49 -34.27 -9.20
C GLN A 666 -9.61 -34.25 -10.26
N LEU A 667 -9.69 -33.16 -11.04
CA LEU A 667 -10.68 -32.99 -12.11
C LEU A 667 -10.24 -33.65 -13.43
N ALA A 668 -8.94 -33.90 -13.60
CA ALA A 668 -8.41 -34.67 -14.72
C ALA A 668 -8.32 -36.15 -14.29
N LYS A 669 -9.13 -37.03 -14.90
CA LYS A 669 -9.04 -38.49 -14.73
C LYS A 669 -7.76 -39.10 -15.34
N ASN A 670 -6.65 -38.37 -15.35
CA ASN A 670 -5.35 -38.84 -15.81
C ASN A 670 -4.40 -38.90 -14.62
N GLU A 671 -4.01 -40.11 -14.22
CA GLU A 671 -3.08 -40.40 -13.12
C GLU A 671 -1.63 -39.90 -13.36
N GLN A 672 -1.40 -39.01 -14.34
CA GLN A 672 -0.07 -38.73 -14.90
C GLN A 672 0.45 -37.30 -14.73
N SER A 673 -0.21 -36.44 -13.96
CA SER A 673 0.25 -35.05 -13.76
C SER A 673 0.26 -34.63 -12.29
N THR A 674 0.81 -35.45 -11.40
CA THR A 674 1.15 -34.94 -10.06
C THR A 674 2.34 -33.98 -10.22
N PRO A 675 2.19 -32.68 -9.93
CA PRO A 675 3.31 -31.74 -10.05
C PRO A 675 4.45 -32.16 -9.12
N SER A 676 5.69 -31.89 -9.54
CA SER A 676 6.90 -32.27 -8.79
C SER A 676 7.00 -31.64 -7.40
N TYR A 677 6.24 -30.56 -7.16
CA TYR A 677 6.08 -29.90 -5.87
C TYR A 677 4.73 -29.18 -5.80
N VAL A 678 4.32 -28.81 -4.58
CA VAL A 678 3.10 -28.03 -4.37
C VAL A 678 3.36 -26.55 -4.66
N ARG A 679 2.65 -26.01 -5.66
CA ARG A 679 2.70 -24.57 -6.01
C ARG A 679 2.15 -23.73 -4.85
N ALA A 680 2.83 -22.61 -4.54
CA ALA A 680 2.42 -21.70 -3.48
C ALA A 680 1.00 -21.14 -3.69
N SER A 681 0.57 -20.97 -4.95
CA SER A 681 -0.76 -20.47 -5.26
C SER A 681 -1.88 -21.43 -4.84
N LEU A 682 -1.60 -22.69 -4.52
CA LEU A 682 -2.58 -23.72 -4.16
C LEU A 682 -2.68 -23.99 -2.64
N VAL A 683 -1.84 -23.34 -1.83
CA VAL A 683 -1.85 -23.46 -0.36
C VAL A 683 -2.50 -22.25 0.29
N ALA A 684 -3.04 -22.45 1.50
CA ALA A 684 -3.55 -21.35 2.33
C ALA A 684 -2.45 -20.33 2.63
N ASN A 685 -2.84 -19.09 2.90
CA ASN A 685 -1.88 -18.11 3.40
C ASN A 685 -1.32 -18.57 4.76
N ASN A 686 -0.01 -18.38 4.96
CA ASN A 686 0.72 -18.73 6.18
C ASN A 686 1.72 -17.61 6.53
N SER A 687 2.45 -17.76 7.64
CA SER A 687 3.41 -16.75 8.12
C SER A 687 4.47 -16.41 7.07
N PHE A 688 5.07 -17.43 6.43
CA PHE A 688 6.07 -17.25 5.37
C PHE A 688 5.50 -16.43 4.19
N LEU A 689 4.36 -16.84 3.64
CA LEU A 689 3.76 -16.16 2.49
C LEU A 689 3.33 -14.73 2.83
N THR A 690 2.82 -14.51 4.04
CA THR A 690 2.46 -13.18 4.55
C THR A 690 3.69 -12.29 4.68
N ALA A 691 4.79 -12.81 5.25
CA ALA A 691 6.06 -12.12 5.35
C ALA A 691 6.62 -11.74 3.97
N MET A 692 6.46 -12.63 3.00
CA MET A 692 6.85 -12.43 1.61
C MET A 692 5.89 -11.55 0.79
N GLY A 693 4.85 -10.98 1.42
CA GLY A 693 3.97 -9.98 0.82
C GLY A 693 2.68 -10.52 0.18
N ARG A 694 2.26 -11.75 0.48
CA ARG A 694 0.90 -12.22 0.15
C ARG A 694 -0.12 -11.51 1.06
N PRO A 695 -1.13 -10.82 0.51
CA PRO A 695 -2.13 -10.13 1.31
C PRO A 695 -3.03 -11.11 2.05
N ASN A 696 -3.57 -10.68 3.21
CA ASN A 696 -4.76 -11.33 3.74
C ASN A 696 -5.93 -10.95 2.82
N ARG A 697 -6.60 -11.94 2.23
CA ARG A 697 -7.64 -11.69 1.22
C ARG A 697 -8.99 -11.29 1.83
N GLU A 698 -8.98 -10.75 3.05
CA GLU A 698 -10.19 -10.30 3.76
C GLU A 698 -10.81 -9.07 3.07
N ILE A 699 -9.96 -8.27 2.43
CA ILE A 699 -10.32 -7.09 1.63
C ILE A 699 -9.76 -7.24 0.20
N VAL A 700 -10.38 -6.52 -0.74
CA VAL A 700 -9.88 -6.42 -2.12
C VAL A 700 -8.47 -5.84 -2.09
N THR A 701 -7.53 -6.51 -2.77
CA THR A 701 -6.17 -6.03 -3.00
C THR A 701 -5.89 -6.04 -4.50
N THR A 702 -5.84 -4.86 -5.13
CA THR A 702 -5.65 -4.69 -6.59
C THR A 702 -4.22 -4.33 -6.97
N SER A 703 -3.39 -4.03 -5.97
CA SER A 703 -1.96 -3.74 -6.11
C SER A 703 -1.19 -4.30 -4.91
N ARG A 704 0.02 -4.79 -5.14
CA ARG A 704 0.95 -5.24 -4.08
C ARG A 704 2.15 -4.30 -4.04
N ASP A 705 2.64 -4.00 -2.83
CA ASP A 705 3.83 -3.18 -2.66
C ASP A 705 5.08 -3.92 -3.18
N SER A 706 5.89 -3.22 -3.96
CA SER A 706 7.19 -3.70 -4.44
C SER A 706 8.37 -3.26 -3.55
N GLN A 707 8.13 -2.67 -2.37
CA GLN A 707 9.15 -2.36 -1.37
C GLN A 707 9.37 -3.46 -0.34
N ALA A 708 10.64 -3.74 -0.03
CA ALA A 708 11.03 -4.69 1.02
C ALA A 708 10.47 -4.27 2.38
N SER A 709 9.75 -5.18 3.02
CA SER A 709 9.27 -4.97 4.39
C SER A 709 10.29 -5.52 5.38
N LEU A 710 10.29 -5.00 6.61
CA LEU A 710 11.09 -5.55 7.69
C LEU A 710 10.76 -7.02 7.96
N LEU A 711 9.48 -7.39 7.89
CA LEU A 711 9.03 -8.76 8.11
C LEU A 711 9.62 -9.71 7.05
N GLN A 712 9.68 -9.27 5.80
CA GLN A 712 10.32 -10.04 4.73
C GLN A 712 11.83 -10.17 4.96
N ALA A 713 12.50 -9.09 5.37
CA ALA A 713 13.93 -9.15 5.65
C ALA A 713 14.24 -10.14 6.78
N LEU A 714 13.41 -10.20 7.81
CA LEU A 714 13.52 -11.18 8.89
C LEU A 714 13.28 -12.61 8.38
N GLU A 715 12.19 -12.84 7.63
CA GLU A 715 11.90 -14.15 7.04
C GLU A 715 13.04 -14.64 6.13
N LEU A 716 13.59 -13.76 5.31
CA LEU A 716 14.73 -14.05 4.45
C LEU A 716 16.05 -14.16 5.19
N THR A 717 16.14 -13.83 6.49
CA THR A 717 17.37 -13.95 7.28
C THR A 717 17.35 -15.18 8.18
N ASN A 718 16.20 -15.52 8.76
CA ASN A 718 16.09 -16.58 9.76
C ASN A 718 14.75 -17.32 9.76
N GLY A 719 13.97 -17.23 8.68
CA GLY A 719 12.70 -17.93 8.54
C GLY A 719 12.90 -19.46 8.54
N GLU A 720 12.21 -20.15 9.45
CA GLU A 720 12.31 -21.60 9.65
C GLU A 720 11.99 -22.38 8.37
N ARG A 721 10.91 -22.01 7.67
CA ARG A 721 10.50 -22.71 6.44
C ARG A 721 11.53 -22.60 5.32
N LEU A 722 12.12 -21.42 5.14
CA LEU A 722 13.18 -21.24 4.16
C LEU A 722 14.42 -22.02 4.60
N TYR A 723 14.80 -21.94 5.88
CA TYR A 723 15.92 -22.68 6.43
C TYR A 723 15.84 -24.17 6.15
N GLU A 724 14.71 -24.81 6.48
CA GLU A 724 14.50 -26.24 6.30
C GLU A 724 14.56 -26.65 4.82
N ALA A 725 13.98 -25.86 3.91
CA ALA A 725 14.06 -26.14 2.49
C ALA A 725 15.50 -26.05 1.96
N LEU A 726 16.27 -25.06 2.41
CA LEU A 726 17.67 -24.91 2.02
C LEU A 726 18.55 -26.01 2.61
N GLU A 727 18.32 -26.41 3.86
CA GLU A 727 19.04 -27.51 4.53
C GLU A 727 18.79 -28.84 3.81
N ASN A 728 17.53 -29.20 3.57
CA ASN A 728 17.16 -30.43 2.86
C ASN A 728 17.67 -30.44 1.41
N GLY A 729 17.54 -29.30 0.71
CA GLY A 729 18.08 -29.14 -0.63
C GLY A 729 19.60 -29.29 -0.66
N ALA A 730 20.30 -28.74 0.32
CA ALA A 730 21.76 -28.84 0.42
C ALA A 730 22.24 -30.28 0.61
N ILE A 731 21.53 -31.08 1.43
CA ILE A 731 21.82 -32.52 1.59
C ILE A 731 21.70 -33.24 0.25
N LEU A 732 20.61 -33.04 -0.49
CA LEU A 732 20.40 -33.69 -1.80
C LEU A 732 21.42 -33.23 -2.84
N TRP A 733 21.77 -31.95 -2.86
CA TRP A 733 22.75 -31.41 -3.80
C TRP A 733 24.16 -31.91 -3.51
N LYS A 734 24.52 -32.08 -2.24
CA LYS A 734 25.81 -32.67 -1.84
C LYS A 734 25.98 -34.09 -2.40
N GLU A 735 24.92 -34.90 -2.40
CA GLU A 735 24.97 -36.25 -2.96
C GLU A 735 25.06 -36.25 -4.49
N LYS A 736 24.53 -35.20 -5.12
CA LYS A 736 24.41 -35.09 -6.57
C LYS A 736 25.67 -34.53 -7.26
N TYR A 737 26.36 -33.59 -6.64
CA TYR A 737 27.49 -32.87 -7.26
C TYR A 737 28.81 -33.16 -6.55
N GLY A 738 29.91 -33.24 -7.32
CA GLY A 738 31.19 -33.76 -6.80
C GLY A 738 32.04 -32.74 -6.06
N ASN A 739 31.84 -31.44 -6.29
CA ASN A 739 32.62 -30.36 -5.67
C ASN A 739 31.87 -29.02 -5.67
N GLY A 740 32.39 -28.03 -4.93
CA GLY A 740 31.79 -26.70 -4.80
C GLY A 740 31.70 -25.91 -6.10
N ALA A 741 32.62 -26.10 -7.05
CA ALA A 741 32.58 -25.40 -8.34
C ALA A 741 31.41 -25.88 -9.20
N GLU A 742 31.18 -27.20 -9.26
CA GLU A 742 30.03 -27.78 -9.95
C GLU A 742 28.70 -27.34 -9.34
N ILE A 743 28.61 -27.31 -8.00
CA ILE A 743 27.43 -26.79 -7.29
C ILE A 743 27.19 -25.32 -7.64
N SER A 744 28.24 -24.50 -7.61
CA SER A 744 28.15 -23.07 -7.93
C SER A 744 27.66 -22.83 -9.35
N GLU A 745 28.25 -23.50 -10.34
CA GLU A 745 27.85 -23.38 -11.74
C GLU A 745 26.41 -23.85 -11.95
N ALA A 746 26.07 -25.05 -11.47
CA ALA A 746 24.73 -25.61 -11.62
C ALA A 746 23.65 -24.78 -10.92
N PHE A 747 23.96 -24.21 -9.75
CA PHE A 747 22.99 -23.40 -9.02
C PHE A 747 22.74 -22.06 -9.70
N TYR A 748 23.79 -21.33 -10.09
CA TYR A 748 23.67 -20.08 -10.84
C TYR A 748 22.92 -20.29 -12.17
N GLU A 749 23.21 -21.38 -12.89
CA GLU A 749 22.51 -21.69 -14.15
C GLU A 749 21.02 -21.95 -13.92
N LYS A 750 20.64 -22.68 -12.86
CA LYS A 750 19.24 -22.99 -12.58
C LYS A 750 18.46 -21.81 -11.97
N ILE A 751 19.11 -21.03 -11.09
CA ILE A 751 18.42 -20.00 -10.30
C ILE A 751 18.47 -18.61 -10.95
N LEU A 752 19.54 -18.28 -11.69
CA LEU A 752 19.76 -16.98 -12.37
C LEU A 752 19.88 -17.08 -13.88
N LEU A 753 19.83 -18.30 -14.46
CA LEU A 753 19.93 -18.54 -15.89
C LEU A 753 21.25 -18.05 -16.53
N ARG A 754 22.34 -18.07 -15.75
CA ARG A 754 23.70 -17.75 -16.22
C ARG A 754 24.75 -18.49 -15.40
N LYS A 755 25.99 -18.54 -15.90
CA LYS A 755 27.13 -18.95 -15.08
C LYS A 755 27.51 -17.87 -14.05
N PRO A 756 28.15 -18.25 -12.93
CA PRO A 756 28.74 -17.26 -12.03
C PRO A 756 29.84 -16.49 -12.76
N SER A 757 29.95 -15.19 -12.47
CA SER A 757 31.10 -14.39 -12.89
C SER A 757 32.38 -14.90 -12.24
N GLN A 758 33.55 -14.51 -12.74
CA GLN A 758 34.83 -14.93 -12.14
C GLN A 758 34.95 -14.54 -10.66
N LYS A 759 34.39 -13.39 -10.27
CA LYS A 759 34.37 -12.94 -8.87
C LYS A 759 33.44 -13.79 -8.02
N GLU A 760 32.23 -14.07 -8.51
CA GLU A 760 31.25 -14.92 -7.81
C GLU A 760 31.76 -16.35 -7.68
N LEU A 761 32.35 -16.91 -8.74
CA LEU A 761 32.90 -18.27 -8.71
C LEU A 761 34.07 -18.37 -7.72
N LYS A 762 34.92 -17.34 -7.62
CA LYS A 762 35.97 -17.28 -6.61
C LYS A 762 35.37 -17.30 -5.20
N ILE A 763 34.40 -16.43 -4.93
CA ILE A 763 33.71 -16.36 -3.62
C ILE A 763 33.04 -17.71 -3.31
N ALA A 764 32.39 -18.33 -4.29
CA ALA A 764 31.73 -19.63 -4.12
C ALA A 764 32.73 -20.75 -3.82
N LYS A 765 33.88 -20.77 -4.49
CA LYS A 765 34.96 -21.73 -4.21
C LYS A 765 35.54 -21.54 -2.81
N ASP A 766 35.75 -20.29 -2.40
CA ASP A 766 36.26 -19.97 -1.06
C ASP A 766 35.24 -20.39 0.03
N ALA A 767 33.94 -20.28 -0.23
CA ALA A 767 32.88 -20.66 0.70
C ALA A 767 32.59 -22.19 0.74
N LEU A 768 32.58 -22.85 -0.41
CA LEU A 768 32.21 -24.26 -0.54
C LEU A 768 33.41 -25.21 -0.38
N GLY A 769 34.61 -24.79 -0.79
CA GLY A 769 35.78 -25.67 -0.88
C GLY A 769 35.62 -26.80 -1.90
N ASP A 770 36.55 -27.75 -1.87
CA ASP A 770 36.57 -28.89 -2.80
C ASP A 770 35.54 -29.98 -2.44
N GLN A 771 35.28 -30.17 -1.14
CA GLN A 771 34.29 -31.13 -0.62
C GLN A 771 33.32 -30.44 0.34
N PRO A 772 32.35 -29.68 -0.17
CA PRO A 772 31.43 -28.93 0.68
C PRO A 772 30.58 -29.85 1.56
N GLY A 773 30.37 -29.44 2.81
CA GLY A 773 29.32 -29.98 3.67
C GLY A 773 27.95 -29.40 3.31
N ALA A 774 26.87 -29.97 3.87
CA ALA A 774 25.52 -29.48 3.62
C ALA A 774 25.33 -28.04 4.13
N GLU A 775 25.90 -27.70 5.28
CA GLU A 775 25.86 -26.34 5.85
C GLU A 775 26.48 -25.29 4.91
N GLN A 776 27.66 -25.55 4.34
CA GLN A 776 28.29 -24.61 3.39
C GLN A 776 27.44 -24.43 2.13
N ILE A 777 26.78 -25.49 1.65
CA ILE A 777 25.89 -25.44 0.48
C ILE A 777 24.62 -24.65 0.81
N GLN A 778 24.06 -24.87 1.99
CA GLN A 778 22.89 -24.14 2.49
C GLN A 778 23.19 -22.62 2.57
N ASP A 779 24.29 -22.23 3.20
CA ASP A 779 24.72 -20.83 3.29
C ASP A 779 24.94 -20.21 1.91
N PHE A 780 25.53 -20.97 0.99
CA PHE A 780 25.72 -20.52 -0.38
C PHE A 780 24.39 -20.34 -1.13
N PHE A 781 23.44 -21.26 -0.98
CA PHE A 781 22.10 -21.10 -1.54
C PHE A 781 21.43 -19.85 -1.01
N TRP A 782 21.51 -19.66 0.30
CA TRP A 782 20.97 -18.51 0.99
C TRP A 782 21.54 -17.20 0.44
N ALA A 783 22.87 -17.10 0.32
CA ALA A 783 23.56 -15.91 -0.17
C ALA A 783 23.13 -15.52 -1.59
N VAL A 784 22.92 -16.49 -2.47
CA VAL A 784 22.50 -16.24 -3.87
C VAL A 784 21.02 -15.86 -3.94
N LEU A 785 20.15 -16.46 -3.14
CA LEU A 785 18.72 -16.08 -3.06
C LEU A 785 18.53 -14.65 -2.54
N LEU A 786 19.46 -14.15 -1.73
CA LEU A 786 19.46 -12.76 -1.26
C LEU A 786 19.91 -11.75 -2.33
N LEU A 787 20.41 -12.19 -3.48
CA LEU A 787 20.80 -11.26 -4.55
C LEU A 787 19.57 -10.54 -5.13
N PRO A 788 19.68 -9.22 -5.40
CA PRO A 788 18.67 -8.49 -6.16
C PRO A 788 18.42 -9.10 -7.55
N GLU A 789 19.41 -9.75 -8.17
CA GLU A 789 19.23 -10.45 -9.46
C GLU A 789 18.21 -11.59 -9.37
N PHE A 790 18.16 -12.29 -8.22
CA PHE A 790 17.15 -13.30 -7.99
C PHE A 790 15.80 -12.67 -7.71
N GLN A 791 15.73 -11.77 -6.72
CA GLN A 791 14.47 -11.27 -6.16
C GLN A 791 13.72 -10.28 -7.06
N ILE A 792 14.36 -9.70 -8.07
CA ILE A 792 13.78 -8.67 -8.93
C ILE A 792 13.54 -9.24 -10.34
N ILE A 793 12.36 -8.92 -10.88
CA ILE A 793 12.00 -9.04 -12.28
C ILE A 793 12.44 -7.74 -12.96
N TYR A 794 13.55 -7.84 -13.69
CA TYR A 794 14.14 -6.74 -14.46
C TYR A 794 13.47 -6.59 -15.77
#